data_AF-A0A1V4IRK6-F1
#
_entry.id   AF-A0A1V4IRK6-F1
#
_cell.length_a   1.000
_cell.length_b   1.000
_cell.length_c   1.000
_cell.angle_alpha   90.00
_cell.angle_beta   90.00
_cell.angle_gamma   90.00
#
_symmetry.space_group_name_H-M   'P 1'
#
loop_
_entity.id
_entity.type
_entity.pdbx_description
1 polymer ?
#
loop_
_entity_poly.entity_id
_entity_poly.type
_entity_poly.pdbx_seq_one_letter_code
_entity_poly.pdbx_strand_id
1 'polypeptide(L)'
;MENILITPEGIQKNLKNIKPLDAICEYIWNGFDASANIVKIKLHYNEFGLINMLTVCDNGSGIVYEELKQKFQPFNESKKAKNINRTNHSIPHGRQGIGRLTFFSFAQTARWETVYQKENKRYRYCLRMNKDSINTYDDNGGKKPIVTNEDCGTEVIFSQIITMSKQDIIDTVKKEFFWFLELNRSNNYAIWIDDQLISWDEYIVEKVKIDMNAYGLNQKYEVEIVQWNKSLGNEYSKIYYIGSDNIERYKEPTKLNKKSDDFFHSVFVKSKYFDNLHFEKPKSENQIGMFSNRNDTEYKGLVYALNQYLLSYRKKYLKMASNNYINLLIDKKVYPEFNTSNIIDTYRKRELDNLVETLYTAQPKIFTGLNDQNKKIVLHLLNLIMDNSNKPELFNVLKQIIELDEDEIKELSDVLKYTSLNNITKVIKLIEDRIKVVQGLKELVFDKDLFVKEVPHIQEIVENHYWLFGEQYNLITAAEPDFELALKGLIQMSTGETKKIYLNHEDKNKEMDIYMLRQDHMGNVTENVVVELKRPTVTLGEEQLSQVKKYMRVIKSDDRFNSDSVKWTYYLVGNKFNSNGYMEGEIEGHKSWGEQHLVHSEANGNHKIYVLKWSDVFDEFARKHSYLMDKLKTKEEIWLQKHASADEVVDAIKENAATMEPPIIPKKATR
;
A
#
# COMPACT_ATOMS: atom_id res chain seq x y z
N MET A 1 39.91 -22.41 -53.95
CA MET A 1 39.07 -22.22 -52.76
C MET A 1 37.67 -21.90 -53.25
N GLU A 2 36.67 -22.62 -52.76
CA GLU A 2 35.25 -22.37 -53.11
C GLU A 2 34.61 -21.50 -52.02
N ASN A 3 33.77 -20.55 -52.41
CA ASN A 3 33.06 -19.70 -51.46
C ASN A 3 31.81 -20.43 -50.94
N ILE A 4 31.54 -20.33 -49.63
CA ILE A 4 30.29 -20.84 -49.04
C ILE A 4 29.12 -20.00 -49.59
N LEU A 5 28.12 -20.67 -50.15
CA LEU A 5 26.93 -20.02 -50.72
C LEU A 5 25.82 -19.91 -49.68
N ILE A 6 25.20 -18.73 -49.63
CA ILE A 6 24.00 -18.48 -48.83
C ILE A 6 22.78 -18.78 -49.73
N THR A 7 21.98 -19.77 -49.35
CA THR A 7 20.78 -20.17 -50.10
C THR A 7 19.54 -19.38 -49.67
N PRO A 8 18.54 -19.21 -50.56
CA PRO A 8 17.25 -18.60 -50.21
C PRO A 8 16.58 -19.24 -48.99
N GLU A 9 16.54 -20.58 -48.92
CA GLU A 9 15.92 -21.31 -47.82
C GLU A 9 16.65 -21.08 -46.49
N GLY A 10 17.99 -20.96 -46.54
CA GLY A 10 18.82 -20.65 -45.38
C GLY A 10 18.52 -19.26 -44.82
N ILE A 11 18.37 -18.26 -45.68
CA ILE A 11 17.98 -16.89 -45.30
C ILE A 11 16.58 -16.89 -44.69
N GLN A 12 15.59 -17.48 -45.36
CA GLN A 12 14.21 -17.50 -44.89
C GLN A 12 14.07 -18.24 -43.55
N LYS A 13 14.78 -19.36 -43.36
CA LYS A 13 14.78 -20.12 -42.10
C LYS A 13 15.38 -19.33 -40.94
N ASN A 14 16.43 -18.53 -41.20
CA ASN A 14 17.05 -17.66 -40.20
C ASN A 14 16.09 -16.54 -39.76
N LEU A 15 15.31 -16.02 -40.70
CA LEU A 15 14.43 -14.86 -40.48
C LEU A 15 12.96 -15.24 -40.20
N LYS A 16 12.64 -16.53 -40.04
CA LYS A 16 11.27 -17.06 -39.93
C LYS A 16 10.42 -16.48 -38.78
N ASN A 17 11.07 -15.93 -37.75
CA ASN A 17 10.40 -15.38 -36.57
C ASN A 17 9.94 -13.93 -36.77
N ILE A 18 10.35 -13.27 -37.86
CA ILE A 18 9.96 -11.90 -38.17
C ILE A 18 8.51 -11.92 -38.65
N LYS A 19 7.63 -11.22 -37.93
CA LYS A 19 6.22 -11.13 -38.30
C LYS A 19 6.03 -10.13 -39.43
N PRO A 20 5.01 -10.31 -40.29
CA PRO A 20 4.69 -9.41 -41.39
C PRO A 20 4.62 -7.93 -41.03
N LEU A 21 3.92 -7.56 -39.95
CA LEU A 21 3.74 -6.17 -39.54
C LEU A 21 5.04 -5.58 -38.94
N ASP A 22 5.83 -6.39 -38.23
CA ASP A 22 7.15 -5.99 -37.72
C ASP A 22 8.11 -5.71 -38.89
N ALA A 23 8.04 -6.50 -39.96
CA ALA A 23 8.81 -6.27 -41.17
C ALA A 23 8.48 -4.95 -41.86
N ILE A 24 7.22 -4.49 -41.84
CA ILE A 24 6.86 -3.15 -42.33
C ILE A 24 7.54 -2.07 -41.48
N CYS A 25 7.56 -2.24 -40.15
CA CYS A 25 8.25 -1.31 -39.25
C CYS A 25 9.76 -1.22 -39.53
N GLU A 26 10.41 -2.32 -39.91
CA GLU A 26 11.82 -2.32 -40.34
C GLU A 26 12.06 -1.39 -41.54
N TYR A 27 11.12 -1.29 -42.50
CA TYR A 27 11.23 -0.36 -43.62
C TYR A 27 11.04 1.10 -43.23
N ILE A 28 10.21 1.38 -42.23
CA ILE A 28 10.09 2.72 -41.65
C ILE A 28 11.39 3.10 -40.93
N TRP A 29 11.94 2.20 -40.12
CA TRP A 29 13.25 2.38 -39.47
C TRP A 29 14.36 2.60 -40.48
N ASN A 30 14.34 1.91 -41.63
CA ASN A 30 15.30 2.13 -42.70
C ASN A 30 15.23 3.55 -43.29
N GLY A 31 14.02 4.13 -43.40
CA GLY A 31 13.83 5.51 -43.81
C GLY A 31 14.45 6.50 -42.81
N PHE A 32 14.14 6.35 -41.52
CA PHE A 32 14.74 7.19 -40.46
C PHE A 32 16.26 7.03 -40.37
N ASP A 33 16.77 5.81 -40.53
CA ASP A 33 18.21 5.53 -40.63
C ASP A 33 18.88 6.20 -41.84
N ALA A 34 18.11 6.50 -42.89
CA ALA A 34 18.54 7.26 -44.06
C ALA A 34 18.34 8.78 -43.90
N SER A 35 18.21 9.24 -42.65
CA SER A 35 18.02 10.65 -42.30
C SER A 35 16.71 11.26 -42.82
N ALA A 36 15.71 10.43 -43.12
CA ALA A 36 14.35 10.92 -43.35
C ALA A 36 13.77 11.44 -42.03
N ASN A 37 12.94 12.48 -42.10
CA ASN A 37 12.05 12.86 -41.01
C ASN A 37 10.59 12.50 -41.33
N ILE A 38 10.24 12.26 -42.61
CA ILE A 38 8.89 11.88 -43.01
C ILE A 38 8.94 10.53 -43.71
N VAL A 39 8.15 9.59 -43.22
CA VAL A 39 7.88 8.31 -43.89
C VAL A 39 6.39 8.21 -44.20
N LYS A 40 6.05 7.80 -45.42
CA LYS A 40 4.66 7.63 -45.88
C LYS A 40 4.44 6.19 -46.33
N ILE A 41 3.38 5.58 -45.85
CA ILE A 41 2.91 4.26 -46.28
C ILE A 41 1.67 4.48 -47.14
N LYS A 42 1.67 3.97 -48.37
CA LYS A 42 0.50 3.99 -49.25
C LYS A 42 -0.03 2.58 -49.42
N LEU A 43 -1.32 2.40 -49.20
CA LEU A 43 -2.00 1.11 -49.32
C LEU A 43 -2.77 1.08 -50.65
N HIS A 44 -2.55 0.03 -51.44
CA HIS A 44 -3.23 -0.14 -52.73
C HIS A 44 -4.19 -1.32 -52.65
N TYR A 45 -5.43 -1.07 -53.05
CA TYR A 45 -6.53 -2.03 -52.95
C TYR A 45 -6.81 -2.65 -54.31
N ASN A 46 -7.11 -3.95 -54.34
CA ASN A 46 -7.63 -4.61 -55.53
C ASN A 46 -9.15 -4.36 -55.69
N GLU A 47 -9.72 -4.89 -56.76
CA GLU A 47 -11.16 -4.78 -57.06
C GLU A 47 -12.07 -5.37 -55.97
N PHE A 48 -11.54 -6.26 -55.12
CA PHE A 48 -12.25 -6.85 -53.99
C PHE A 48 -12.08 -6.05 -52.67
N GLY A 49 -11.43 -4.89 -52.71
CA GLY A 49 -11.18 -4.06 -51.52
C GLY A 49 -10.12 -4.61 -50.57
N LEU A 50 -9.30 -5.57 -51.01
CA LEU A 50 -8.18 -6.12 -50.25
C LEU A 50 -6.87 -5.40 -50.61
N ILE A 51 -6.02 -5.15 -49.61
CA ILE A 51 -4.69 -4.59 -49.83
C ILE A 51 -3.84 -5.63 -50.58
N ASN A 52 -3.42 -5.33 -51.81
CA ASN A 52 -2.62 -6.24 -52.64
C ASN A 52 -1.18 -5.73 -52.89
N MET A 53 -0.95 -4.45 -52.64
CA MET A 53 0.33 -3.78 -52.76
C MET A 53 0.46 -2.72 -51.67
N LEU A 54 1.69 -2.54 -51.17
CA LEU A 54 2.03 -1.55 -50.17
C LEU A 54 3.29 -0.81 -50.60
N THR A 55 3.32 0.50 -50.40
CA THR A 55 4.47 1.33 -50.73
C THR A 55 4.96 2.07 -49.50
N VAL A 56 6.25 1.97 -49.16
CA VAL A 56 6.90 2.78 -48.10
C VAL A 56 7.80 3.81 -48.76
N CYS A 57 7.52 5.10 -48.54
CA CYS A 57 8.27 6.23 -49.09
C CYS A 57 8.97 6.99 -47.97
N ASP A 58 10.26 7.26 -48.08
CA ASP A 58 11.00 8.15 -47.19
C ASP A 58 11.57 9.36 -47.96
N ASN A 59 11.76 10.48 -47.26
CA ASN A 59 12.40 11.69 -47.80
C ASN A 59 13.88 11.82 -47.40
N GLY A 60 14.56 10.69 -47.19
CA GLY A 60 15.94 10.63 -46.73
C GLY A 60 16.96 10.84 -47.84
N SER A 61 18.19 10.39 -47.59
CA SER A 61 19.34 10.58 -48.50
C SER A 61 19.31 9.73 -49.77
N GLY A 62 18.41 8.76 -49.85
CA GLY A 62 18.44 7.71 -50.88
C GLY A 62 19.61 6.73 -50.72
N ILE A 63 19.75 5.83 -51.69
CA ILE A 63 20.79 4.81 -51.72
C ILE A 63 21.81 5.16 -52.81
N VAL A 64 23.06 5.41 -52.42
CA VAL A 64 24.14 5.66 -53.39
C VAL A 64 24.44 4.40 -54.20
N TYR A 65 24.34 4.49 -55.54
CA TYR A 65 24.50 3.36 -56.45
C TYR A 65 25.85 2.65 -56.32
N GLU A 66 26.93 3.42 -56.13
CA GLU A 66 28.28 2.88 -55.96
C GLU A 66 28.45 2.09 -54.65
N GLU A 67 27.59 2.34 -53.66
CA GLU A 67 27.56 1.60 -52.39
C GLU A 67 26.63 0.40 -52.43
N LEU A 68 25.88 0.19 -53.52
CA LEU A 68 24.82 -0.82 -53.62
C LEU A 68 25.33 -2.22 -53.29
N LYS A 69 26.43 -2.65 -53.90
CA LYS A 69 27.06 -3.96 -53.62
C LYS A 69 27.36 -4.12 -52.13
N GLN A 70 27.89 -3.07 -51.50
CA GLN A 70 28.31 -3.09 -50.10
C GLN A 70 27.13 -3.00 -49.13
N LYS A 71 25.96 -2.50 -49.57
CA LYS A 71 24.72 -2.42 -48.78
C LYS A 71 23.83 -3.64 -48.96
N PHE A 72 23.83 -4.28 -50.14
CA PHE A 72 22.90 -5.36 -50.48
C PHE A 72 23.51 -6.77 -50.45
N GLN A 73 24.81 -6.94 -50.67
CA GLN A 73 25.44 -8.26 -50.66
C GLN A 73 25.74 -8.84 -49.26
N PRO A 74 26.19 -8.08 -48.25
CA PRO A 74 26.54 -8.67 -46.95
C PRO A 74 25.31 -9.17 -46.20
N PHE A 75 25.31 -10.45 -45.82
CA PHE A 75 24.27 -11.07 -45.00
C PHE A 75 24.74 -11.13 -43.54
N ASN A 76 23.90 -10.71 -42.60
CA ASN A 76 24.23 -10.59 -41.18
C ASN A 76 25.39 -9.64 -40.84
N GLU A 77 25.77 -8.77 -41.78
CA GLU A 77 26.80 -7.76 -41.61
C GLU A 77 26.24 -6.39 -41.95
N SER A 78 26.19 -5.49 -40.95
CA SER A 78 25.84 -4.10 -41.16
C SER A 78 27.08 -3.22 -41.04
N LYS A 79 27.31 -2.34 -42.01
CA LYS A 79 28.24 -1.21 -41.83
C LYS A 79 27.84 -0.32 -40.64
N LYS A 80 26.55 -0.28 -40.32
CA LYS A 80 26.02 0.45 -39.16
C LYS A 80 26.39 -0.22 -37.82
N ALA A 81 26.94 -1.44 -37.81
CA ALA A 81 27.34 -2.16 -36.59
C ALA A 81 28.81 -2.00 -36.20
N LYS A 82 29.69 -1.47 -37.07
CA LYS A 82 31.15 -1.42 -36.84
C LYS A 82 31.60 -0.44 -35.74
N ASN A 83 30.69 0.33 -35.12
CA ASN A 83 30.97 1.10 -33.90
C ASN A 83 30.33 0.40 -32.69
N ILE A 84 31.16 -0.08 -31.77
CA ILE A 84 30.83 -1.02 -30.69
C ILE A 84 29.85 -0.47 -29.62
N ASN A 85 29.53 0.83 -29.62
CA ASN A 85 28.76 1.50 -28.55
C ASN A 85 27.33 1.99 -28.93
N ARG A 86 26.73 1.49 -30.02
CA ARG A 86 25.45 2.02 -30.56
C ARG A 86 24.15 1.60 -29.84
N THR A 87 24.18 0.86 -28.72
CA THR A 87 22.96 0.52 -27.95
C THR A 87 22.30 1.74 -27.31
N ASN A 88 23.08 2.81 -27.12
CA ASN A 88 22.70 4.02 -26.41
C ASN A 88 22.26 5.14 -27.35
N HIS A 89 21.83 4.78 -28.56
CA HIS A 89 21.19 5.69 -29.51
C HIS A 89 19.98 5.01 -30.14
N SER A 90 18.99 5.80 -30.53
CA SER A 90 17.77 5.38 -31.19
C SER A 90 17.98 5.22 -32.70
N ILE A 91 18.81 6.07 -33.31
CA ILE A 91 19.27 5.95 -34.70
C ILE A 91 20.80 5.78 -34.73
N PRO A 92 21.36 4.89 -35.56
CA PRO A 92 20.65 3.98 -36.44
C PRO A 92 20.08 2.76 -35.70
N HIS A 93 18.86 2.38 -36.07
CA HIS A 93 18.17 1.20 -35.59
C HIS A 93 18.72 -0.09 -36.22
N GLY A 94 18.98 -0.07 -37.54
CA GLY A 94 19.38 -1.26 -38.29
C GLY A 94 20.80 -1.76 -37.96
N ARG A 95 20.91 -2.80 -37.13
CA ARG A 95 22.21 -3.33 -36.65
C ARG A 95 22.67 -4.63 -37.32
N GLN A 96 21.75 -5.47 -37.77
CA GLN A 96 22.09 -6.82 -38.25
C GLN A 96 22.25 -6.90 -39.78
N GLY A 97 21.85 -5.85 -40.52
CA GLY A 97 21.96 -5.86 -41.98
C GLY A 97 21.00 -6.87 -42.65
N ILE A 98 19.88 -7.18 -41.99
CA ILE A 98 18.84 -8.10 -42.49
C ILE A 98 17.51 -7.39 -42.81
N GLY A 99 17.30 -6.15 -42.33
CA GLY A 99 16.03 -5.42 -42.47
C GLY A 99 15.50 -5.33 -43.90
N ARG A 100 16.38 -5.11 -44.89
CA ARG A 100 16.01 -5.08 -46.32
C ARG A 100 15.51 -6.42 -46.88
N LEU A 101 15.75 -7.53 -46.18
CA LEU A 101 15.34 -8.86 -46.62
C LEU A 101 13.97 -9.21 -46.04
N THR A 102 13.52 -8.57 -44.96
CA THR A 102 12.33 -8.99 -44.19
C THR A 102 11.02 -8.97 -44.97
N PHE A 103 10.98 -8.35 -46.16
CA PHE A 103 9.80 -8.34 -47.02
C PHE A 103 9.29 -9.73 -47.39
N PHE A 104 10.15 -10.75 -47.43
CA PHE A 104 9.74 -12.12 -47.77
C PHE A 104 8.66 -12.68 -46.81
N SER A 105 8.57 -12.11 -45.61
CA SER A 105 7.55 -12.46 -44.61
C SER A 105 6.15 -12.04 -45.02
N PHE A 106 6.01 -11.01 -45.87
CA PHE A 106 4.70 -10.43 -46.22
C PHE A 106 4.48 -10.15 -47.70
N ALA A 107 5.50 -10.23 -48.57
CA ALA A 107 5.39 -9.91 -50.00
C ALA A 107 6.22 -10.86 -50.88
N GLN A 108 5.78 -11.06 -52.13
CA GLN A 108 6.54 -11.85 -53.10
C GLN A 108 7.70 -11.06 -53.71
N THR A 109 7.50 -9.77 -53.97
CA THR A 109 8.49 -8.91 -54.62
C THR A 109 8.60 -7.57 -53.92
N ALA A 110 9.82 -7.07 -53.83
CA ALA A 110 10.12 -5.71 -53.39
C ALA A 110 10.89 -4.96 -54.49
N ARG A 111 10.47 -3.73 -54.79
CA ARG A 111 11.12 -2.85 -55.77
C ARG A 111 11.45 -1.53 -55.08
N TRP A 112 12.72 -1.17 -55.03
CA TRP A 112 13.14 0.14 -54.56
C TRP A 112 13.30 1.07 -55.76
N GLU A 113 12.75 2.25 -55.65
CA GLU A 113 13.03 3.40 -56.49
C GLU A 113 13.69 4.45 -55.61
N THR A 114 14.90 4.87 -55.95
CA THR A 114 15.67 5.73 -55.04
C THR A 114 16.31 6.87 -55.81
N VAL A 115 16.30 8.04 -55.18
CA VAL A 115 16.95 9.26 -55.64
C VAL A 115 17.98 9.65 -54.60
N TYR A 116 19.24 9.76 -55.02
CA TYR A 116 20.34 10.16 -54.15
C TYR A 116 21.12 11.34 -54.75
N GLN A 117 21.77 12.12 -53.89
CA GLN A 117 22.61 13.24 -54.30
C GLN A 117 24.09 12.87 -54.27
N LYS A 118 24.81 13.20 -55.34
CA LYS A 118 26.27 13.07 -55.43
C LYS A 118 26.82 14.23 -56.26
N GLU A 119 27.85 14.91 -55.76
CA GLU A 119 28.51 16.02 -56.47
C GLU A 119 27.50 17.09 -56.97
N ASN A 120 26.54 17.46 -56.12
CA ASN A 120 25.45 18.42 -56.40
C ASN A 120 24.48 18.05 -57.54
N LYS A 121 24.50 16.81 -58.03
CA LYS A 121 23.49 16.27 -58.95
C LYS A 121 22.70 15.16 -58.27
N ARG A 122 21.42 15.03 -58.66
CA ARG A 122 20.56 13.95 -58.18
C ARG A 122 20.44 12.87 -59.24
N TYR A 123 20.48 11.62 -58.78
CA TYR A 123 20.47 10.43 -59.62
C TYR A 123 19.36 9.49 -59.18
N ARG A 124 18.59 8.97 -60.14
CA ARG A 124 17.53 7.99 -59.94
C ARG A 124 17.94 6.64 -60.52
N TYR A 125 17.64 5.58 -59.79
CA TYR A 125 17.64 4.21 -60.32
C TYR A 125 16.62 3.35 -59.57
N CYS A 126 16.42 2.12 -60.06
CA CYS A 126 15.60 1.14 -59.37
C CYS A 126 16.35 -0.17 -59.14
N LEU A 127 15.98 -0.89 -58.09
CA LEU A 127 16.43 -2.26 -57.84
C LEU A 127 15.23 -3.14 -57.46
N ARG A 128 15.33 -4.44 -57.72
CA ARG A 128 14.26 -5.42 -57.45
C ARG A 128 14.79 -6.66 -56.75
N MET A 129 13.99 -7.20 -55.85
CA MET A 129 14.23 -8.48 -55.19
C MET A 129 12.97 -9.33 -55.21
N ASN A 130 13.15 -10.65 -55.29
CA ASN A 130 12.08 -11.64 -55.24
C ASN A 130 12.32 -12.59 -54.05
N LYS A 131 11.24 -12.99 -53.38
CA LYS A 131 11.27 -13.93 -52.26
C LYS A 131 11.94 -15.27 -52.61
N ASP A 132 11.68 -15.81 -53.80
CA ASP A 132 12.19 -17.12 -54.23
C ASP A 132 13.70 -17.07 -54.52
N SER A 133 14.22 -15.89 -54.84
CA SER A 133 15.64 -15.63 -55.12
C SER A 133 16.21 -14.54 -54.20
N ILE A 134 15.85 -14.57 -52.92
CA ILE A 134 16.15 -13.52 -51.92
C ILE A 134 17.66 -13.28 -51.68
N ASN A 135 18.51 -14.23 -52.09
CA ASN A 135 19.96 -14.10 -52.08
C ASN A 135 20.51 -13.28 -53.27
N THR A 136 19.65 -12.79 -54.16
CA THR A 136 20.00 -12.00 -55.35
C THR A 136 19.15 -10.73 -55.45
N TYR A 137 19.65 -9.73 -56.16
CA TYR A 137 18.90 -8.52 -56.54
C TYR A 137 19.20 -8.16 -58.00
N ASP A 138 18.23 -7.54 -58.66
CA ASP A 138 18.35 -6.98 -60.01
C ASP A 138 18.47 -5.45 -59.91
N ASP A 139 19.60 -4.89 -60.37
CA ASP A 139 19.88 -3.45 -60.39
C ASP A 139 19.42 -2.77 -61.69
N ASN A 140 18.26 -3.20 -62.22
CA ASN A 140 17.68 -2.75 -63.49
C ASN A 140 18.50 -3.20 -64.71
N GLY A 141 19.00 -4.44 -64.68
CA GLY A 141 19.83 -5.03 -65.73
C GLY A 141 21.14 -4.28 -65.94
N GLY A 142 21.75 -3.75 -64.88
CA GLY A 142 23.01 -3.00 -64.93
C GLY A 142 22.94 -1.61 -65.56
N LYS A 143 21.73 -1.07 -65.79
CA LYS A 143 21.55 0.30 -66.30
C LYS A 143 22.06 1.31 -65.27
N LYS A 144 22.95 2.21 -65.72
CA LYS A 144 23.48 3.28 -64.86
C LYS A 144 22.36 4.23 -64.39
N PRO A 145 22.51 4.84 -63.20
CA PRO A 145 21.57 5.86 -62.71
C PRO A 145 21.39 7.01 -63.70
N ILE A 146 20.17 7.51 -63.80
CA ILE A 146 19.81 8.66 -64.65
C ILE A 146 19.79 9.94 -63.82
N VAL A 147 20.20 11.07 -64.40
CA VAL A 147 20.08 12.38 -63.75
C VAL A 147 18.61 12.76 -63.65
N THR A 148 18.16 13.27 -62.51
CA THR A 148 16.77 13.69 -62.27
C THR A 148 16.71 15.02 -61.51
N ASN A 149 15.56 15.68 -61.57
CA ASN A 149 15.21 16.84 -60.74
C ASN A 149 14.31 16.48 -59.55
N GLU A 150 13.92 15.20 -59.41
CA GLU A 150 13.16 14.71 -58.26
C GLU A 150 13.92 14.91 -56.94
N ASP A 151 13.20 14.97 -55.82
CA ASP A 151 13.80 15.06 -54.49
C ASP A 151 14.41 13.73 -54.04
N CYS A 152 15.41 13.82 -53.16
CA CYS A 152 16.06 12.65 -52.59
C CYS A 152 15.08 11.84 -51.72
N GLY A 153 15.28 10.53 -51.69
CA GLY A 153 14.44 9.62 -50.93
C GLY A 153 14.45 8.22 -51.51
N THR A 154 13.69 7.33 -50.88
CA THR A 154 13.49 5.97 -51.38
C THR A 154 12.02 5.58 -51.28
N GLU A 155 11.49 5.01 -52.36
CA GLU A 155 10.17 4.39 -52.43
C GLU A 155 10.36 2.88 -52.58
N VAL A 156 9.81 2.11 -51.65
CA VAL A 156 9.86 0.64 -51.68
C VAL A 156 8.45 0.11 -51.91
N ILE A 157 8.26 -0.52 -53.07
CA ILE A 157 6.98 -1.05 -53.55
C ILE A 157 6.97 -2.56 -53.33
N PHE A 158 6.03 -3.04 -52.53
CA PHE A 158 5.81 -4.45 -52.23
C PHE A 158 4.57 -4.95 -52.96
N SER A 159 4.70 -6.01 -53.75
CA SER A 159 3.59 -6.57 -54.54
C SER A 159 3.31 -8.02 -54.17
N GLN A 160 2.06 -8.44 -54.39
CA GLN A 160 1.55 -9.76 -54.00
C GLN A 160 1.75 -9.97 -52.51
N ILE A 161 1.23 -9.02 -51.72
CA ILE A 161 1.34 -9.07 -50.27
C ILE A 161 0.32 -10.06 -49.69
N ILE A 162 0.62 -10.60 -48.50
CA ILE A 162 -0.35 -11.36 -47.72
C ILE A 162 -1.52 -10.45 -47.29
N THR A 163 -2.68 -11.04 -46.99
CA THR A 163 -3.82 -10.27 -46.49
C THR A 163 -3.51 -9.64 -45.13
N MET A 164 -3.76 -8.33 -45.01
CA MET A 164 -3.59 -7.54 -43.78
C MET A 164 -4.71 -6.49 -43.71
N SER A 165 -5.11 -6.08 -42.51
CA SER A 165 -6.04 -4.95 -42.37
C SER A 165 -5.27 -3.63 -42.23
N LYS A 166 -5.86 -2.53 -42.72
CA LYS A 166 -5.30 -1.17 -42.53
C LYS A 166 -5.15 -0.84 -41.03
N GLN A 167 -6.11 -1.26 -40.20
CA GLN A 167 -6.09 -0.99 -38.77
C GLN A 167 -4.92 -1.70 -38.07
N ASP A 168 -4.63 -2.96 -38.41
CA ASP A 168 -3.50 -3.68 -37.82
C ASP A 168 -2.16 -3.00 -38.16
N ILE A 169 -2.00 -2.48 -39.39
CA ILE A 169 -0.81 -1.72 -39.79
C ILE A 169 -0.70 -0.45 -38.96
N ILE A 170 -1.79 0.32 -38.84
CA ILE A 170 -1.84 1.54 -38.02
C ILE A 170 -1.46 1.23 -36.57
N ASP A 171 -2.08 0.22 -35.97
CA ASP A 171 -1.88 -0.13 -34.57
C ASP A 171 -0.45 -0.62 -34.30
N THR A 172 0.12 -1.44 -35.18
CA THR A 172 1.51 -1.91 -35.05
C THR A 172 2.50 -0.76 -35.22
N VAL A 173 2.36 0.07 -36.26
CA VAL A 173 3.24 1.23 -36.48
C VAL A 173 3.14 2.21 -35.31
N LYS A 174 1.92 2.52 -34.86
CA LYS A 174 1.70 3.40 -33.71
C LYS A 174 2.36 2.84 -32.44
N LYS A 175 2.19 1.55 -32.17
CA LYS A 175 2.78 0.87 -31.01
C LYS A 175 4.30 0.81 -31.06
N GLU A 176 4.90 0.70 -32.23
CA GLU A 176 6.36 0.65 -32.38
C GLU A 176 7.01 2.04 -32.23
N PHE A 177 6.38 3.09 -32.78
CA PHE A 177 7.03 4.38 -32.98
C PHE A 177 6.60 5.50 -32.02
N PHE A 178 5.57 5.34 -31.17
CA PHE A 178 5.06 6.45 -30.33
C PHE A 178 6.14 7.15 -29.49
N TRP A 179 7.01 6.39 -28.83
CA TRP A 179 8.07 6.94 -27.98
C TRP A 179 9.13 7.66 -28.81
N PHE A 180 9.41 7.16 -30.02
CA PHE A 180 10.41 7.69 -30.92
C PHE A 180 9.95 9.00 -31.58
N LEU A 181 8.66 9.07 -31.94
CA LEU A 181 8.04 10.27 -32.47
C LEU A 181 7.96 11.36 -31.39
N GLU A 182 7.67 11.00 -30.14
CA GLU A 182 7.71 11.96 -29.01
C GLU A 182 9.14 12.48 -28.78
N LEU A 183 10.14 11.60 -28.74
CA LEU A 183 11.56 11.98 -28.62
C LEU A 183 11.97 13.01 -29.68
N ASN A 184 11.47 12.84 -30.91
CA ASN A 184 11.85 13.64 -32.08
C ASN A 184 10.80 14.67 -32.48
N ARG A 185 9.90 15.05 -31.57
CA ARG A 185 8.80 15.98 -31.85
C ARG A 185 9.31 17.33 -32.38
N SER A 186 10.40 17.85 -31.81
CA SER A 186 11.04 19.10 -32.24
C SER A 186 11.77 19.00 -33.60
N ASN A 187 12.01 17.79 -34.09
CA ASN A 187 12.72 17.52 -35.35
C ASN A 187 11.75 17.24 -36.51
N ASN A 188 10.44 17.43 -36.31
CA ASN A 188 9.38 17.21 -37.29
C ASN A 188 9.33 15.78 -37.86
N TYR A 189 9.62 14.78 -37.02
CA TYR A 189 9.48 13.38 -37.42
C TYR A 189 7.99 13.01 -37.53
N ALA A 190 7.59 12.38 -38.62
CA ALA A 190 6.20 12.03 -38.90
C ALA A 190 6.06 10.74 -39.72
N ILE A 191 5.03 9.97 -39.42
CA ILE A 191 4.63 8.79 -40.20
C ILE A 191 3.20 9.00 -40.70
N TRP A 192 2.98 8.80 -42.00
CA TRP A 192 1.67 8.87 -42.64
C TRP A 192 1.27 7.48 -43.16
N ILE A 193 0.01 7.11 -43.00
CA ILE A 193 -0.57 5.91 -43.63
C ILE A 193 -1.76 6.36 -44.47
N ASP A 194 -1.63 6.22 -45.79
CA ASP A 194 -2.38 6.97 -46.79
C ASP A 194 -2.31 8.48 -46.47
N ASP A 195 -3.45 9.11 -46.24
CA ASP A 195 -3.57 10.53 -45.87
C ASP A 195 -3.71 10.75 -44.34
N GLN A 196 -3.57 9.69 -43.54
CA GLN A 196 -3.71 9.76 -42.08
C GLN A 196 -2.35 9.91 -41.40
N LEU A 197 -2.14 11.02 -40.69
CA LEU A 197 -1.01 11.21 -39.79
C LEU A 197 -1.18 10.32 -38.55
N ILE A 198 -0.15 9.56 -38.20
CA ILE A 198 -0.15 8.74 -36.98
C ILE A 198 -0.02 9.65 -35.75
N SER A 199 -1.06 9.68 -34.91
CA SER A 199 -1.05 10.29 -33.57
C SER A 199 -0.95 9.20 -32.50
N TRP A 200 -0.29 9.53 -31.38
CA TRP A 200 -0.10 8.69 -30.19
C TRP A 200 -0.62 9.35 -28.91
N ASP A 201 -1.45 10.38 -29.01
CA ASP A 201 -1.91 11.16 -27.86
C ASP A 201 -2.65 10.29 -26.82
N GLU A 202 -3.43 9.31 -27.28
CA GLU A 202 -4.14 8.36 -26.39
C GLU A 202 -3.20 7.44 -25.58
N TYR A 203 -1.92 7.34 -25.96
CA TYR A 203 -0.94 6.58 -25.19
C TYR A 203 -0.32 7.39 -24.06
N ILE A 204 -0.48 8.72 -24.08
CA ILE A 204 0.05 9.63 -23.08
C ILE A 204 -0.94 9.70 -21.91
N VAL A 205 -0.50 9.28 -20.73
CA VAL A 205 -1.25 9.44 -19.48
C VAL A 205 -1.06 10.84 -18.95
N GLU A 206 0.20 11.28 -18.86
CA GLU A 206 0.58 12.59 -18.30
C GLU A 206 1.95 13.01 -18.84
N LYS A 207 2.17 14.33 -18.95
CA LYS A 207 3.49 14.94 -19.16
C LYS A 207 3.84 15.82 -17.97
N VAL A 208 5.01 15.58 -17.39
CA VAL A 208 5.46 16.25 -16.18
C VAL A 208 6.80 16.94 -16.42
N LYS A 209 6.85 18.25 -16.20
CA LYS A 209 8.10 19.02 -16.24
C LYS A 209 8.73 19.07 -14.86
N ILE A 210 10.03 18.80 -14.77
CA ILE A 210 10.76 18.83 -13.51
C ILE A 210 11.55 20.13 -13.40
N ASP A 211 11.37 20.85 -12.29
CA ASP A 211 12.26 21.94 -11.93
C ASP A 211 13.55 21.40 -11.30
N MET A 212 14.61 21.34 -12.12
CA MET A 212 15.90 20.82 -11.70
C MET A 212 16.68 21.79 -10.79
N ASN A 213 16.24 23.05 -10.65
CA ASN A 213 16.92 24.04 -9.80
C ASN A 213 16.89 23.64 -8.32
N ALA A 214 15.87 22.89 -7.89
CA ALA A 214 15.72 22.40 -6.52
C ALA A 214 16.82 21.41 -6.09
N TYR A 215 17.61 20.88 -7.03
CA TYR A 215 18.64 19.86 -6.77
C TYR A 215 20.08 20.41 -6.75
N GLY A 216 20.27 21.74 -6.83
CA GLY A 216 21.57 22.39 -6.67
C GLY A 216 22.60 22.05 -7.77
N LEU A 217 22.12 21.77 -8.98
CA LEU A 217 22.97 21.48 -10.15
C LEU A 217 23.52 22.76 -10.77
N ASN A 218 24.73 22.70 -11.34
CA ASN A 218 25.38 23.89 -11.91
C ASN A 218 24.90 24.21 -13.34
N GLN A 219 24.45 23.19 -14.07
CA GLN A 219 23.94 23.35 -15.42
C GLN A 219 22.41 23.47 -15.43
N LYS A 220 21.89 24.07 -16.50
CA LYS A 220 20.44 24.15 -16.73
C LYS A 220 19.96 22.94 -17.53
N TYR A 221 18.85 22.36 -17.09
CA TYR A 221 18.22 21.21 -17.72
C TYR A 221 16.74 21.52 -17.96
N GLU A 222 16.27 21.24 -19.17
CA GLU A 222 14.84 21.10 -19.46
C GLU A 222 14.52 19.61 -19.38
N VAL A 223 13.70 19.23 -18.40
CA VAL A 223 13.35 17.82 -18.15
C VAL A 223 11.86 17.63 -18.25
N GLU A 224 11.46 16.70 -19.11
CA GLU A 224 10.08 16.25 -19.26
C GLU A 224 10.00 14.73 -19.09
N ILE A 225 9.10 14.27 -18.22
CA ILE A 225 8.72 12.87 -18.10
C ILE A 225 7.39 12.69 -18.82
N VAL A 226 7.31 11.71 -19.69
CA VAL A 226 6.06 11.28 -20.32
C VAL A 226 5.70 9.90 -19.77
N GLN A 227 4.53 9.79 -19.14
CA GLN A 227 3.97 8.52 -18.70
C GLN A 227 3.10 7.91 -19.80
N TRP A 228 3.26 6.61 -20.02
CA TRP A 228 2.56 5.87 -21.07
C TRP A 228 1.58 4.85 -20.49
N ASN A 229 0.43 4.65 -21.15
CA ASN A 229 -0.47 3.52 -20.86
C ASN A 229 -0.18 2.27 -21.71
N LYS A 230 0.84 2.35 -22.59
CA LYS A 230 1.34 1.24 -23.40
C LYS A 230 2.81 0.98 -23.10
N SER A 231 3.17 -0.30 -23.15
CA SER A 231 4.56 -0.74 -23.07
C SER A 231 5.36 -0.30 -24.31
N LEU A 232 6.60 0.15 -24.10
CA LEU A 232 7.56 0.51 -25.16
C LEU A 232 8.20 -0.72 -25.85
N GLY A 233 7.70 -1.93 -25.59
CA GLY A 233 8.19 -3.15 -26.21
C GLY A 233 9.69 -3.37 -25.93
N ASN A 234 10.47 -3.46 -27.01
CA ASN A 234 11.92 -3.70 -26.94
C ASN A 234 12.73 -2.48 -26.48
N GLU A 235 12.13 -1.28 -26.45
CA GLU A 235 12.85 -0.07 -26.06
C GLU A 235 13.00 0.06 -24.54
N TYR A 236 12.03 -0.39 -23.75
CA TYR A 236 11.93 -0.20 -22.28
C TYR A 236 11.91 1.28 -21.84
N SER A 237 11.59 1.54 -20.58
CA SER A 237 11.61 2.90 -20.02
C SER A 237 13.06 3.42 -19.90
N LYS A 238 13.35 4.57 -20.51
CA LYS A 238 14.71 5.12 -20.62
C LYS A 238 14.78 6.62 -20.31
N ILE A 239 16.00 7.06 -19.99
CA ILE A 239 16.41 8.46 -20.00
C ILE A 239 17.07 8.74 -21.34
N TYR A 240 16.62 9.77 -22.04
CA TYR A 240 17.14 10.26 -23.30
C TYR A 240 17.80 11.62 -23.07
N TYR A 241 19.08 11.72 -23.40
CA TYR A 241 19.89 12.93 -23.25
C TYR A 241 19.97 13.65 -24.60
N ILE A 242 19.50 14.90 -24.64
CA ILE A 242 19.27 15.66 -25.87
C ILE A 242 20.14 16.92 -25.85
N GLY A 243 20.91 17.12 -26.93
CA GLY A 243 21.75 18.29 -27.10
C GLY A 243 20.95 19.58 -27.31
N SER A 244 21.64 20.72 -27.38
CA SER A 244 20.96 21.99 -27.63
C SER A 244 20.36 22.12 -29.04
N ASP A 245 20.82 21.29 -29.96
CA ASP A 245 20.34 21.13 -31.34
C ASP A 245 19.12 20.20 -31.49
N ASN A 246 18.56 19.72 -30.39
CA ASN A 246 17.47 18.72 -30.35
C ASN A 246 17.86 17.32 -30.86
N ILE A 247 19.15 17.01 -30.96
CA ILE A 247 19.62 15.68 -31.37
C ILE A 247 19.92 14.84 -30.12
N GLU A 248 19.47 13.60 -30.12
CA GLU A 248 19.79 12.61 -29.10
C GLU A 248 21.31 12.34 -29.06
N ARG A 249 21.91 12.58 -27.89
CA ARG A 249 23.33 12.31 -27.62
C ARG A 249 23.56 10.95 -26.98
N TYR A 250 22.61 10.48 -26.17
CA TYR A 250 22.73 9.21 -25.47
C TYR A 250 21.37 8.77 -24.90
N LYS A 251 21.20 7.48 -24.64
CA LYS A 251 20.08 6.94 -23.85
C LYS A 251 20.49 5.78 -22.95
N GLU A 252 19.80 5.61 -21.83
CA GLU A 252 20.02 4.50 -20.90
C GLU A 252 18.75 4.10 -20.14
N PRO A 253 18.61 2.83 -19.70
CA PRO A 253 17.43 2.39 -18.97
C PRO A 253 17.30 3.06 -17.61
N THR A 254 16.06 3.34 -17.21
CA THR A 254 15.76 3.73 -15.83
C THR A 254 15.84 2.52 -14.89
N LYS A 255 15.96 2.79 -13.59
CA LYS A 255 15.96 1.75 -12.53
C LYS A 255 14.58 1.15 -12.25
N LEU A 256 13.54 1.59 -12.96
CA LEU A 256 12.14 1.23 -12.70
C LEU A 256 11.57 0.23 -13.72
N ASN A 257 12.41 -0.36 -14.57
CA ASN A 257 12.00 -1.43 -15.46
C ASN A 257 11.80 -2.75 -14.69
N LYS A 258 10.92 -3.61 -15.20
CA LYS A 258 10.64 -4.96 -14.66
C LYS A 258 10.12 -4.97 -13.21
N LYS A 259 9.39 -3.93 -12.82
CA LYS A 259 8.80 -3.80 -11.47
C LYS A 259 7.41 -4.43 -11.31
N SER A 260 7.00 -5.26 -12.28
CA SER A 260 5.71 -5.98 -12.29
C SER A 260 4.49 -5.06 -12.17
N ASP A 261 4.63 -3.84 -12.69
CA ASP A 261 3.60 -2.82 -12.82
C ASP A 261 3.64 -2.20 -14.22
N ASP A 262 2.58 -1.47 -14.55
CA ASP A 262 2.41 -0.79 -15.83
C ASP A 262 2.91 0.67 -15.80
N PHE A 263 3.92 0.99 -14.97
CA PHE A 263 4.52 2.32 -14.93
C PHE A 263 5.53 2.52 -16.08
N PHE A 264 5.00 2.59 -17.30
CA PHE A 264 5.78 2.87 -18.49
C PHE A 264 6.08 4.37 -18.61
N HIS A 265 7.33 4.75 -18.88
CA HIS A 265 7.73 6.15 -18.93
C HIS A 265 8.95 6.40 -19.83
N SER A 266 9.05 7.62 -20.35
CA SER A 266 10.23 8.16 -21.01
C SER A 266 10.66 9.45 -20.33
N VAL A 267 11.96 9.61 -20.08
CA VAL A 267 12.51 10.86 -19.51
C VAL A 267 13.33 11.55 -20.58
N PHE A 268 12.91 12.74 -21.00
CA PHE A 268 13.62 13.57 -21.96
C PHE A 268 14.36 14.67 -21.21
N VAL A 269 15.69 14.70 -21.35
CA VAL A 269 16.58 15.63 -20.65
C VAL A 269 17.35 16.43 -21.69
N LYS A 270 17.03 17.70 -21.83
CA LYS A 270 17.69 18.60 -22.78
C LYS A 270 18.62 19.58 -22.07
N SER A 271 19.86 19.67 -22.54
CA SER A 271 20.84 20.64 -22.04
C SER A 271 22.00 20.86 -23.00
N LYS A 272 22.56 22.08 -23.00
CA LYS A 272 23.85 22.41 -23.62
C LYS A 272 25.00 21.61 -23.02
N TYR A 273 24.87 21.14 -21.78
CA TYR A 273 25.88 20.31 -21.12
C TYR A 273 26.21 19.05 -21.92
N PHE A 274 25.21 18.45 -22.59
CA PHE A 274 25.40 17.22 -23.35
C PHE A 274 26.10 17.41 -24.70
N ASP A 275 26.25 18.64 -25.19
CA ASP A 275 26.92 18.89 -26.47
C ASP A 275 28.42 18.56 -26.42
N ASN A 276 29.04 18.67 -25.24
CA ASN A 276 30.46 18.40 -25.02
C ASN A 276 30.72 17.23 -24.05
N LEU A 277 29.67 16.51 -23.62
CA LEU A 277 29.78 15.41 -22.66
C LEU A 277 30.18 14.12 -23.38
N HIS A 278 31.26 13.47 -22.91
CA HIS A 278 31.61 12.13 -23.38
C HIS A 278 30.91 11.06 -22.54
N PHE A 279 29.94 10.37 -23.14
CA PHE A 279 29.18 9.31 -22.47
C PHE A 279 29.94 7.97 -22.36
N GLU A 280 31.07 7.82 -23.06
CA GLU A 280 31.89 6.61 -23.01
C GLU A 280 32.81 6.61 -21.77
N LYS A 281 33.01 5.43 -21.16
CA LYS A 281 34.01 5.28 -20.10
C LYS A 281 35.42 5.38 -20.71
N PRO A 282 36.35 6.17 -20.14
CA PRO A 282 37.73 6.17 -20.60
C PRO A 282 38.32 4.75 -20.48
N LYS A 283 39.14 4.35 -21.45
CA LYS A 283 39.74 3.00 -21.51
C LYS A 283 40.78 2.75 -20.40
N SER A 284 41.11 3.77 -19.60
CA SER A 284 42.01 3.69 -18.45
C SER A 284 41.58 4.70 -17.37
N GLU A 285 41.63 4.30 -16.09
CA GLU A 285 41.24 5.14 -14.95
C GLU A 285 42.16 6.35 -14.72
N ASN A 286 43.35 6.38 -15.35
CA ASN A 286 44.37 7.41 -15.15
C ASN A 286 44.47 8.47 -16.28
N GLN A 287 43.56 8.50 -17.25
CA GLN A 287 43.45 9.63 -18.16
C GLN A 287 42.39 10.61 -17.65
N ILE A 288 42.85 11.67 -16.98
CA ILE A 288 42.05 12.88 -16.77
C ILE A 288 41.88 13.52 -18.15
N GLY A 289 40.84 13.12 -18.88
CA GLY A 289 40.46 13.79 -20.12
C GLY A 289 40.06 15.22 -19.82
N MET A 290 40.47 16.17 -20.66
CA MET A 290 40.07 17.59 -20.61
C MET A 290 38.55 17.82 -20.73
N PHE A 291 37.74 16.78 -20.91
CA PHE A 291 36.30 16.85 -21.16
C PHE A 291 35.50 16.13 -20.08
N SER A 292 34.33 16.69 -19.73
CA SER A 292 33.36 16.06 -18.83
C SER A 292 32.93 14.69 -19.35
N ASN A 293 32.67 13.77 -18.42
CA ASN A 293 32.19 12.41 -18.71
C ASN A 293 31.21 11.93 -17.63
N ARG A 294 30.72 10.68 -17.72
CA ARG A 294 29.73 10.12 -16.77
C ARG A 294 30.20 10.02 -15.31
N ASN A 295 31.50 10.20 -15.03
CA ASN A 295 32.02 10.27 -13.67
C ASN A 295 31.94 11.67 -13.06
N ASP A 296 31.63 12.69 -13.87
CA ASP A 296 31.42 14.08 -13.45
C ASP A 296 30.35 14.14 -12.34
N THR A 297 30.65 14.93 -11.32
CA THR A 297 29.75 15.22 -10.20
C THR A 297 28.42 15.79 -10.67
N GLU A 298 28.44 16.60 -11.73
CA GLU A 298 27.24 17.21 -12.32
C GLU A 298 26.32 16.14 -12.91
N TYR A 299 26.85 15.24 -13.75
CA TYR A 299 26.08 14.15 -14.34
C TYR A 299 25.57 13.15 -13.29
N LYS A 300 26.39 12.79 -12.29
CA LYS A 300 25.95 11.93 -11.17
C LYS A 300 24.82 12.58 -10.37
N GLY A 301 24.92 13.88 -10.10
CA GLY A 301 23.88 14.66 -9.44
C GLY A 301 22.57 14.67 -10.22
N LEU A 302 22.64 14.90 -11.54
CA LEU A 302 21.49 14.82 -12.44
C LEU A 302 20.81 13.44 -12.37
N VAL A 303 21.56 12.35 -12.57
CA VAL A 303 21.01 10.99 -12.54
C VAL A 303 20.41 10.67 -11.17
N TYR A 304 21.02 11.11 -10.09
CA TYR A 304 20.45 10.95 -8.74
C TYR A 304 19.12 11.69 -8.60
N ALA A 305 19.07 12.97 -9.00
CA ALA A 305 17.85 13.79 -8.95
C ALA A 305 16.70 13.17 -9.77
N LEU A 306 16.98 12.73 -11.00
CA LEU A 306 16.00 12.07 -11.86
C LEU A 306 15.46 10.78 -11.22
N ASN A 307 16.33 9.94 -10.66
CA ASN A 307 15.90 8.70 -10.00
C ASN A 307 15.07 8.98 -8.75
N GLN A 308 15.45 9.96 -7.92
CA GLN A 308 14.66 10.36 -6.75
C GLN A 308 13.26 10.83 -7.14
N TYR A 309 13.19 11.69 -8.17
CA TYR A 309 11.91 12.16 -8.68
C TYR A 309 11.05 11.01 -9.23
N LEU A 310 11.63 10.16 -10.09
CA LEU A 310 10.95 9.01 -10.68
C LEU A 310 10.41 8.04 -9.62
N LEU A 311 11.16 7.77 -8.54
CA LEU A 311 10.70 6.95 -7.43
C LEU A 311 9.47 7.57 -6.75
N SER A 312 9.51 8.88 -6.47
CA SER A 312 8.38 9.58 -5.87
C SER A 312 7.15 9.61 -6.80
N TYR A 313 7.38 9.74 -8.12
CA TYR A 313 6.34 9.79 -9.12
C TYR A 313 5.68 8.42 -9.33
N ARG A 314 6.47 7.35 -9.44
CA ARG A 314 5.97 5.96 -9.46
C ARG A 314 5.14 5.66 -8.21
N LYS A 315 5.58 6.09 -7.03
CA LYS A 315 4.84 5.87 -5.77
C LYS A 315 3.45 6.51 -5.81
N LYS A 316 3.33 7.74 -6.33
CA LYS A 316 2.03 8.41 -6.52
C LYS A 316 1.15 7.65 -7.52
N TYR A 317 1.72 7.23 -8.64
CA TYR A 317 1.02 6.40 -9.63
C TYR A 317 0.48 5.09 -9.03
N LEU A 318 1.32 4.34 -8.31
CA LEU A 318 0.93 3.07 -7.74
C LEU A 318 -0.17 3.20 -6.69
N LYS A 319 -0.18 4.30 -5.93
CA LYS A 319 -1.27 4.61 -4.99
C LYS A 319 -2.61 4.86 -5.68
N MET A 320 -2.59 5.45 -6.87
CA MET A 320 -3.81 5.60 -7.67
C MET A 320 -4.21 4.27 -8.33
N ALA A 321 -3.22 3.51 -8.83
CA ALA A 321 -3.43 2.23 -9.47
C ALA A 321 -3.93 1.15 -8.51
N SER A 322 -3.52 1.18 -7.23
CA SER A 322 -3.97 0.22 -6.21
C SER A 322 -5.48 0.28 -5.98
N ASN A 323 -6.09 1.46 -6.01
CA ASN A 323 -7.55 1.60 -5.87
C ASN A 323 -8.28 0.90 -7.03
N ASN A 324 -7.82 1.11 -8.26
CA ASN A 324 -8.36 0.42 -9.43
C ASN A 324 -8.12 -1.09 -9.35
N TYR A 325 -6.97 -1.50 -8.82
CA TYR A 325 -6.63 -2.89 -8.61
C TYR A 325 -7.56 -3.58 -7.60
N ILE A 326 -7.83 -2.94 -6.46
CA ILE A 326 -8.76 -3.44 -5.44
C ILE A 326 -10.17 -3.60 -6.03
N ASN A 327 -10.67 -2.60 -6.76
CA ASN A 327 -11.96 -2.69 -7.43
C ASN A 327 -12.02 -3.87 -8.41
N LEU A 328 -10.97 -4.08 -9.21
CA LEU A 328 -10.87 -5.22 -10.12
C LEU A 328 -10.89 -6.56 -9.38
N LEU A 329 -10.29 -6.66 -8.18
CA LEU A 329 -10.35 -7.87 -7.36
C LEU A 329 -11.75 -8.12 -6.78
N ILE A 330 -12.47 -7.06 -6.42
CA ILE A 330 -13.86 -7.12 -5.95
C ILE A 330 -14.77 -7.61 -7.09
N ASP A 331 -14.67 -7.00 -8.26
CA ASP A 331 -15.48 -7.36 -9.45
C ASP A 331 -15.26 -8.82 -9.86
N LYS A 332 -14.03 -9.31 -9.73
CA LYS A 332 -13.65 -10.71 -9.99
C LYS A 332 -14.06 -11.69 -8.90
N LYS A 333 -14.66 -11.25 -7.79
CA LYS A 333 -15.01 -12.08 -6.62
C LYS A 333 -13.80 -12.81 -5.99
N VAL A 334 -12.64 -12.17 -6.06
CA VAL A 334 -11.38 -12.66 -5.47
C VAL A 334 -11.17 -12.05 -4.07
N TYR A 335 -11.70 -10.85 -3.84
CA TYR A 335 -11.62 -10.14 -2.56
C TYR A 335 -12.56 -10.77 -1.49
N PRO A 336 -12.21 -10.76 -0.19
CA PRO A 336 -13.09 -11.25 0.86
C PRO A 336 -14.41 -10.47 0.96
N GLU A 337 -15.49 -11.15 1.37
CA GLU A 337 -16.80 -10.53 1.61
C GLU A 337 -16.89 -9.97 3.03
N PHE A 338 -17.49 -8.77 3.17
CA PHE A 338 -17.66 -8.08 4.44
C PHE A 338 -19.10 -7.56 4.57
N ASN A 339 -19.68 -7.65 5.76
CA ASN A 339 -21.00 -7.10 6.03
C ASN A 339 -20.92 -5.59 6.34
N THR A 340 -21.29 -4.75 5.37
CA THR A 340 -21.24 -3.28 5.50
C THR A 340 -22.20 -2.70 6.54
N SER A 341 -23.15 -3.50 7.06
CA SER A 341 -24.04 -3.08 8.14
C SER A 341 -23.39 -3.21 9.53
N ASN A 342 -22.26 -3.90 9.64
CA ASN A 342 -21.49 -4.08 10.87
C ASN A 342 -20.26 -3.15 10.85
N ILE A 343 -20.08 -2.34 11.90
CA ILE A 343 -18.94 -1.41 12.02
C ILE A 343 -17.61 -2.16 12.04
N ILE A 344 -17.56 -3.35 12.66
CA ILE A 344 -16.36 -4.18 12.73
C ILE A 344 -15.96 -4.63 11.33
N ASP A 345 -16.89 -5.20 10.56
CA ASP A 345 -16.61 -5.66 9.19
C ASP A 345 -16.26 -4.49 8.25
N THR A 346 -16.91 -3.34 8.42
CA THR A 346 -16.58 -2.12 7.67
C THR A 346 -15.16 -1.63 7.98
N TYR A 347 -14.78 -1.65 9.25
CA TYR A 347 -13.44 -1.31 9.69
C TYR A 347 -12.41 -2.32 9.14
N ARG A 348 -12.67 -3.63 9.27
CA ARG A 348 -11.82 -4.71 8.74
C ARG A 348 -11.62 -4.58 7.24
N LYS A 349 -12.68 -4.30 6.48
CA LYS A 349 -12.57 -4.04 5.04
C LYS A 349 -11.63 -2.88 4.77
N ARG A 350 -11.83 -1.73 5.43
CA ARG A 350 -10.98 -0.54 5.24
C ARG A 350 -9.52 -0.82 5.58
N GLU A 351 -9.27 -1.59 6.62
CA GLU A 351 -7.94 -2.01 7.01
C GLU A 351 -7.30 -2.96 5.98
N LEU A 352 -8.05 -3.92 5.44
CA LEU A 352 -7.58 -4.76 4.35
C LEU A 352 -7.31 -3.94 3.08
N ASP A 353 -8.19 -2.99 2.75
CA ASP A 353 -8.00 -2.07 1.62
C ASP A 353 -6.68 -1.30 1.79
N ASN A 354 -6.46 -0.71 2.97
CA ASN A 354 -5.23 0.00 3.30
C ASN A 354 -3.99 -0.91 3.22
N LEU A 355 -4.09 -2.15 3.72
CA LEU A 355 -3.00 -3.11 3.69
C LEU A 355 -2.67 -3.53 2.25
N VAL A 356 -3.67 -3.83 1.44
CA VAL A 356 -3.50 -4.18 0.02
C VAL A 356 -2.95 -3.00 -0.77
N GLU A 357 -3.46 -1.79 -0.55
CA GLU A 357 -2.93 -0.55 -1.15
C GLU A 357 -1.45 -0.37 -0.82
N THR A 358 -1.12 -0.53 0.46
CA THR A 358 0.23 -0.36 0.99
C THR A 358 1.19 -1.40 0.41
N LEU A 359 0.79 -2.68 0.40
CA LEU A 359 1.57 -3.77 -0.19
C LEU A 359 1.73 -3.61 -1.70
N TYR A 360 0.67 -3.22 -2.42
CA TYR A 360 0.72 -3.00 -3.86
C TYR A 360 1.63 -1.82 -4.21
N THR A 361 1.57 -0.73 -3.43
CA THR A 361 2.42 0.44 -3.64
C THR A 361 3.89 0.14 -3.40
N ALA A 362 4.20 -0.69 -2.40
CA ALA A 362 5.57 -1.14 -2.14
C ALA A 362 6.05 -2.13 -3.21
N GLN A 363 5.28 -3.20 -3.44
CA GLN A 363 5.64 -4.28 -4.35
C GLN A 363 4.41 -4.86 -5.07
N PRO A 364 4.10 -4.36 -6.29
CA PRO A 364 3.01 -4.86 -7.12
C PRO A 364 3.11 -6.36 -7.43
N LYS A 365 4.34 -6.89 -7.55
CA LYS A 365 4.62 -8.30 -7.87
C LYS A 365 3.96 -9.28 -6.90
N ILE A 366 3.67 -8.85 -5.67
CA ILE A 366 2.95 -9.65 -4.65
C ILE A 366 1.63 -10.15 -5.21
N PHE A 367 0.95 -9.36 -6.03
CA PHE A 367 -0.37 -9.70 -6.54
C PHE A 367 -0.40 -9.90 -8.06
N THR A 368 0.39 -9.15 -8.83
CA THR A 368 0.32 -9.20 -10.31
C THR A 368 0.91 -10.49 -10.89
N GLY A 369 1.85 -11.13 -10.19
CA GLY A 369 2.45 -12.41 -10.60
C GLY A 369 1.60 -13.65 -10.31
N LEU A 370 0.47 -13.50 -9.61
CA LEU A 370 -0.37 -14.60 -9.14
C LEU A 370 -1.60 -14.83 -10.04
N ASN A 371 -2.04 -16.08 -10.15
CA ASN A 371 -3.36 -16.40 -10.70
C ASN A 371 -4.48 -15.99 -9.72
N ASP A 372 -5.73 -15.94 -10.19
CA ASP A 372 -6.84 -15.43 -9.38
C ASP A 372 -7.15 -16.32 -8.15
N GLN A 373 -6.85 -17.62 -8.19
CA GLN A 373 -6.95 -18.51 -7.02
C GLN A 373 -5.91 -18.18 -5.94
N ASN A 374 -4.66 -17.99 -6.33
CA ASN A 374 -3.57 -17.66 -5.41
C ASN A 374 -3.75 -16.26 -4.82
N LYS A 375 -4.27 -15.29 -5.60
CA LYS A 375 -4.66 -13.98 -5.07
C LYS A 375 -5.72 -14.12 -3.97
N LYS A 376 -6.74 -14.97 -4.18
CA LYS A 376 -7.78 -15.22 -3.19
C LYS A 376 -7.19 -15.77 -1.89
N ILE A 377 -6.26 -16.73 -1.99
CA ILE A 377 -5.56 -17.31 -0.83
C ILE A 377 -4.76 -16.23 -0.09
N VAL A 378 -3.95 -15.42 -0.80
CA VAL A 378 -3.15 -14.35 -0.19
C VAL A 378 -4.04 -13.32 0.51
N LEU A 379 -5.12 -12.86 -0.13
CA LEU A 379 -6.05 -11.91 0.48
C LEU A 379 -6.76 -12.48 1.71
N HIS A 380 -7.11 -13.77 1.69
CA HIS A 380 -7.71 -14.43 2.84
C HIS A 380 -6.71 -14.58 3.99
N LEU A 381 -5.46 -14.94 3.70
CA LEU A 381 -4.38 -15.00 4.69
C LEU A 381 -4.09 -13.63 5.30
N LEU A 382 -4.02 -12.58 4.46
CA LEU A 382 -3.90 -11.19 4.94
C LEU A 382 -5.05 -10.86 5.89
N ASN A 383 -6.29 -11.19 5.52
CA ASN A 383 -7.46 -10.96 6.37
C ASN A 383 -7.42 -11.71 7.71
N LEU A 384 -6.91 -12.95 7.74
CA LEU A 384 -6.74 -13.73 8.97
C LEU A 384 -5.59 -13.22 9.85
N ILE A 385 -4.49 -12.76 9.23
CA ILE A 385 -3.34 -12.24 9.98
C ILE A 385 -3.65 -10.86 10.55
N MET A 386 -4.53 -10.06 9.94
CA MET A 386 -5.03 -8.83 10.58
C MET A 386 -5.70 -9.09 11.93
N ASP A 387 -6.30 -10.27 12.13
CA ASP A 387 -6.94 -10.64 13.39
C ASP A 387 -5.92 -11.06 14.48
N ASN A 388 -4.66 -11.36 14.10
CA ASN A 388 -3.62 -11.86 15.00
C ASN A 388 -2.41 -10.93 15.04
N SER A 389 -1.85 -10.69 16.23
CA SER A 389 -0.71 -9.79 16.46
C SER A 389 0.61 -10.19 15.75
N ASN A 390 0.60 -11.18 14.86
CA ASN A 390 1.78 -11.91 14.38
C ASN A 390 2.29 -11.43 13.01
N LYS A 391 2.62 -10.14 12.93
CA LYS A 391 3.24 -9.52 11.74
C LYS A 391 4.46 -10.27 11.17
N PRO A 392 5.35 -10.93 11.97
CA PRO A 392 6.48 -11.66 11.43
C PRO A 392 6.11 -12.89 10.58
N GLU A 393 5.00 -13.57 10.89
CA GLU A 393 4.56 -14.76 10.14
C GLU A 393 4.07 -14.38 8.74
N LEU A 394 3.46 -13.20 8.57
CA LEU A 394 3.10 -12.67 7.25
C LEU A 394 4.31 -12.59 6.31
N PHE A 395 5.46 -12.15 6.83
CA PHE A 395 6.69 -12.07 6.03
C PHE A 395 7.17 -13.43 5.57
N ASN A 396 7.11 -14.44 6.44
CA ASN A 396 7.53 -15.79 6.09
C ASN A 396 6.62 -16.40 5.00
N VAL A 397 5.31 -16.15 5.09
CA VAL A 397 4.34 -16.62 4.11
C VAL A 397 4.53 -15.91 2.77
N LEU A 398 4.65 -14.57 2.75
CA LEU A 398 4.85 -13.82 1.51
C LEU A 398 6.16 -14.21 0.79
N LYS A 399 7.24 -14.48 1.54
CA LYS A 399 8.52 -14.98 0.99
C LYS A 399 8.40 -16.35 0.34
N GLN A 400 7.49 -17.21 0.81
CA GLN A 400 7.29 -18.54 0.22
C GLN A 400 6.42 -18.50 -1.05
N ILE A 401 5.57 -17.48 -1.18
CA ILE A 401 4.62 -17.35 -2.30
C ILE A 401 5.22 -16.53 -3.45
N ILE A 402 6.06 -15.53 -3.13
CA ILE A 402 6.67 -14.64 -4.12
C ILE A 402 8.18 -14.61 -3.92
N GLU A 403 8.93 -14.84 -5.00
CA GLU A 403 10.37 -14.58 -5.06
C GLU A 403 10.62 -13.06 -5.02
N LEU A 404 11.05 -12.56 -3.86
CA LEU A 404 11.44 -11.16 -3.63
C LEU A 404 12.94 -11.10 -3.34
N ASP A 405 13.61 -10.06 -3.85
CA ASP A 405 15.02 -9.81 -3.53
C ASP A 405 15.19 -9.13 -2.13
N GLU A 406 16.44 -9.00 -1.66
CA GLU A 406 16.74 -8.46 -0.32
C GLU A 406 16.27 -7.00 -0.15
N ASP A 407 16.37 -6.18 -1.19
CA ASP A 407 15.95 -4.78 -1.16
C ASP A 407 14.42 -4.68 -1.13
N GLU A 408 13.73 -5.50 -1.94
CA GLU A 408 12.27 -5.61 -1.97
C GLU A 408 11.71 -6.10 -0.62
N ILE A 409 12.39 -7.06 0.03
CA ILE A 409 12.04 -7.54 1.38
C ILE A 409 12.19 -6.42 2.41
N LYS A 410 13.27 -5.64 2.33
CA LYS A 410 13.53 -4.53 3.27
C LYS A 410 12.47 -3.44 3.14
N GLU A 411 12.15 -3.02 1.92
CA GLU A 411 11.12 -2.01 1.65
C GLU A 411 9.75 -2.45 2.18
N LEU A 412 9.37 -3.70 1.95
CA LEU A 412 8.15 -4.29 2.50
C LEU A 412 8.14 -4.31 4.03
N SER A 413 9.29 -4.62 4.63
CA SER A 413 9.46 -4.69 6.09
C SER A 413 9.23 -3.37 6.78
N ASP A 414 9.76 -2.28 6.21
CA ASP A 414 9.64 -0.96 6.81
C ASP A 414 8.22 -0.41 6.72
N VAL A 415 7.49 -0.77 5.66
CA VAL A 415 6.12 -0.33 5.44
C VAL A 415 5.13 -0.98 6.44
N LEU A 416 5.28 -2.27 6.76
CA LEU A 416 4.37 -2.98 7.67
C LEU A 416 4.66 -2.76 9.17
N LYS A 417 5.84 -2.23 9.53
CA LYS A 417 6.19 -1.92 10.93
C LYS A 417 5.23 -0.90 11.55
N TYR A 418 4.73 0.06 10.76
CA TYR A 418 3.96 1.20 11.28
C TYR A 418 2.43 1.06 11.23
N THR A 419 1.88 -0.06 10.74
CA THR A 419 0.41 -0.25 10.68
C THR A 419 -0.16 -0.74 12.02
N SER A 420 -0.92 0.08 12.74
CA SER A 420 -1.46 -0.24 14.08
C SER A 420 -2.83 -0.95 14.02
N LEU A 421 -2.83 -2.21 13.56
CA LEU A 421 -4.07 -2.96 13.28
C LEU A 421 -4.78 -3.59 14.52
N ASN A 422 -4.22 -3.54 15.74
CA ASN A 422 -4.67 -4.41 16.84
C ASN A 422 -5.43 -3.72 17.99
N ASN A 423 -5.38 -2.39 18.12
CA ASN A 423 -5.87 -1.74 19.36
C ASN A 423 -7.39 -1.54 19.39
N ILE A 424 -8.05 -1.36 18.24
CA ILE A 424 -9.49 -1.06 18.18
C ILE A 424 -10.33 -2.30 18.49
N THR A 425 -9.98 -3.46 17.94
CA THR A 425 -10.71 -4.72 18.20
C THR A 425 -10.67 -5.10 19.68
N LYS A 426 -9.52 -4.88 20.34
CA LYS A 426 -9.38 -5.11 21.79
C LYS A 426 -10.29 -4.19 22.61
N VAL A 427 -10.37 -2.91 22.24
CA VAL A 427 -11.25 -1.93 22.92
C VAL A 427 -12.73 -2.29 22.70
N ILE A 428 -13.12 -2.74 21.50
CA ILE A 428 -14.49 -3.18 21.24
C ILE A 428 -14.83 -4.40 22.09
N LYS A 429 -13.94 -5.40 22.11
CA LYS A 429 -14.12 -6.63 22.91
C LYS A 429 -14.22 -6.31 24.41
N LEU A 430 -13.40 -5.39 24.91
CA LEU A 430 -13.49 -4.87 26.27
C LEU A 430 -14.89 -4.29 26.55
N ILE A 431 -15.41 -3.43 25.67
CA ILE A 431 -16.75 -2.84 25.84
C ILE A 431 -17.84 -3.93 25.81
N GLU A 432 -17.77 -4.89 24.88
CA GLU A 432 -18.73 -5.99 24.80
C GLU A 432 -18.78 -6.84 26.08
N ASP A 433 -17.62 -7.18 26.63
CA ASP A 433 -17.57 -7.99 27.84
C ASP A 433 -18.02 -7.19 29.08
N ARG A 434 -17.77 -5.87 29.14
CA ARG A 434 -18.37 -4.98 30.15
C ARG A 434 -19.90 -4.98 30.12
N ILE A 435 -20.49 -5.00 28.92
CA ILE A 435 -21.95 -5.09 28.76
C ILE A 435 -22.46 -6.39 29.37
N LYS A 436 -21.83 -7.52 29.04
CA LYS A 436 -22.23 -8.83 29.55
C LYS A 436 -22.17 -8.87 31.07
N VAL A 437 -21.12 -8.33 31.68
CA VAL A 437 -20.99 -8.24 33.14
C VAL A 437 -22.14 -7.43 33.74
N VAL A 438 -22.48 -6.28 33.16
CA VAL A 438 -23.61 -5.45 33.64
C VAL A 438 -24.95 -6.17 33.47
N GLN A 439 -25.16 -6.92 32.38
CA GLN A 439 -26.38 -7.70 32.20
C GLN A 439 -26.48 -8.87 33.18
N GLY A 440 -25.42 -9.64 33.37
CA GLY A 440 -25.42 -10.73 34.35
C GLY A 440 -25.60 -10.22 35.78
N LEU A 441 -25.00 -9.06 36.13
CA LEU A 441 -25.30 -8.41 37.41
C LEU A 441 -26.76 -7.98 37.53
N LYS A 442 -27.37 -7.42 36.47
CA LYS A 442 -28.82 -7.10 36.46
C LYS A 442 -29.68 -8.33 36.70
N GLU A 443 -29.34 -9.44 36.05
CA GLU A 443 -30.01 -10.72 36.25
C GLU A 443 -29.89 -11.17 37.71
N LEU A 444 -28.68 -11.19 38.28
CA LEU A 444 -28.45 -11.54 39.69
C LEU A 444 -29.23 -10.64 40.66
N VAL A 445 -29.29 -9.33 40.42
CA VAL A 445 -29.90 -8.43 41.40
C VAL A 445 -31.41 -8.26 41.23
N PHE A 446 -31.97 -8.44 40.03
CA PHE A 446 -33.40 -8.21 39.78
C PHE A 446 -34.22 -9.48 39.61
N ASP A 447 -33.62 -10.62 39.26
CA ASP A 447 -34.31 -11.90 39.23
C ASP A 447 -34.34 -12.54 40.62
N LYS A 448 -35.53 -12.62 41.21
CA LYS A 448 -35.72 -13.14 42.56
C LYS A 448 -35.62 -14.66 42.62
N ASP A 449 -35.80 -15.34 41.48
CA ASP A 449 -35.85 -16.80 41.40
C ASP A 449 -34.45 -17.43 41.43
N LEU A 450 -33.39 -16.61 41.33
CA LEU A 450 -31.98 -17.04 41.35
C LEU A 450 -31.39 -17.19 42.77
N PHE A 451 -32.14 -16.82 43.82
CA PHE A 451 -31.72 -16.97 45.23
C PHE A 451 -30.29 -16.45 45.53
N VAL A 452 -29.99 -15.25 45.06
CA VAL A 452 -28.64 -14.67 45.08
C VAL A 452 -28.12 -14.42 46.50
N LYS A 453 -26.84 -14.77 46.72
CA LYS A 453 -26.06 -14.55 47.94
C LYS A 453 -25.00 -13.46 47.71
N GLU A 454 -24.56 -12.81 48.78
CA GLU A 454 -23.62 -11.68 48.73
C GLU A 454 -22.23 -12.14 48.28
N VAL A 455 -21.60 -13.04 49.03
CA VAL A 455 -20.22 -13.49 48.82
C VAL A 455 -20.03 -14.26 47.50
N PRO A 456 -20.68 -15.43 47.28
CA PRO A 456 -20.33 -16.28 46.14
C PRO A 456 -20.79 -15.72 44.78
N HIS A 457 -21.69 -14.72 44.75
CA HIS A 457 -22.22 -14.19 43.50
C HIS A 457 -21.91 -12.70 43.29
N ILE A 458 -22.40 -11.81 44.15
CA ILE A 458 -22.27 -10.37 43.92
C ILE A 458 -20.83 -9.91 44.14
N GLN A 459 -20.26 -10.22 45.31
CA GLN A 459 -18.90 -9.83 45.65
C GLN A 459 -17.90 -10.46 44.67
N GLU A 460 -18.04 -11.74 44.35
CA GLU A 460 -17.18 -12.42 43.38
C GLU A 460 -17.14 -11.74 42.01
N ILE A 461 -18.28 -11.28 41.49
CA ILE A 461 -18.31 -10.56 40.20
C ILE A 461 -17.71 -9.17 40.32
N VAL A 462 -18.05 -8.41 41.36
CA VAL A 462 -17.56 -7.04 41.53
C VAL A 462 -16.06 -7.02 41.86
N GLU A 463 -15.53 -8.01 42.59
CA GLU A 463 -14.10 -8.18 42.85
C GLU A 463 -13.29 -8.34 41.56
N ASN A 464 -13.85 -9.01 40.55
CA ASN A 464 -13.21 -9.16 39.23
C ASN A 464 -13.49 -7.97 38.29
N HIS A 465 -14.49 -7.14 38.57
CA HIS A 465 -14.98 -6.08 37.69
C HIS A 465 -15.20 -4.75 38.41
N TYR A 466 -14.28 -4.38 39.31
CA TYR A 466 -14.38 -3.19 40.14
C TYR A 466 -14.32 -1.86 39.36
N TRP A 467 -14.01 -1.91 38.05
CA TRP A 467 -14.17 -0.78 37.12
C TRP A 467 -15.58 -0.20 37.11
N LEU A 468 -16.60 -0.94 37.60
CA LEU A 468 -17.96 -0.45 37.83
C LEU A 468 -18.00 0.80 38.72
N PHE A 469 -17.05 0.93 39.65
CA PHE A 469 -16.95 2.08 40.57
C PHE A 469 -15.88 3.09 40.12
N GLY A 470 -14.93 2.67 39.29
CA GLY A 470 -13.97 3.55 38.63
C GLY A 470 -12.82 2.79 37.98
N GLU A 471 -12.44 3.18 36.76
CA GLU A 471 -11.38 2.50 35.97
C GLU A 471 -9.98 2.75 36.52
N GLN A 472 -9.80 3.85 37.24
CA GLN A 472 -8.51 4.31 37.78
C GLN A 472 -8.07 3.59 39.07
N TYR A 473 -8.88 2.66 39.57
CA TYR A 473 -8.64 2.00 40.85
C TYR A 473 -7.82 0.72 40.70
N ASN A 474 -7.15 0.33 41.78
CA ASN A 474 -6.47 -0.96 41.96
C ASN A 474 -7.06 -1.66 43.18
N LEU A 475 -7.27 -2.97 43.10
CA LEU A 475 -7.82 -3.77 44.19
C LEU A 475 -6.73 -4.15 45.22
N ILE A 476 -6.95 -3.87 46.50
CA ILE A 476 -5.92 -4.04 47.54
C ILE A 476 -5.99 -5.40 48.21
N THR A 477 -7.20 -5.86 48.49
CA THR A 477 -7.44 -7.08 49.25
C THR A 477 -8.60 -7.84 48.62
N ALA A 478 -8.50 -9.16 48.61
CA ALA A 478 -9.60 -10.02 48.20
C ALA A 478 -10.80 -9.91 49.15
N ALA A 479 -12.00 -10.30 48.70
CA ALA A 479 -13.24 -10.17 49.50
C ALA A 479 -13.08 -10.65 50.95
N GLU A 480 -13.70 -9.90 51.87
CA GLU A 480 -13.66 -10.08 53.33
C GLU A 480 -12.28 -9.93 54.02
N PRO A 481 -11.52 -8.84 53.80
CA PRO A 481 -10.31 -8.59 54.56
C PRO A 481 -10.63 -7.86 55.87
N ASP A 482 -10.06 -8.34 56.97
CA ASP A 482 -10.01 -7.57 58.21
C ASP A 482 -9.21 -6.26 58.02
N PHE A 483 -9.37 -5.30 58.95
CA PHE A 483 -8.68 -4.01 58.84
C PHE A 483 -7.14 -4.13 58.93
N GLU A 484 -6.60 -5.18 59.55
CA GLU A 484 -5.16 -5.41 59.62
C GLU A 484 -4.60 -5.80 58.24
N LEU A 485 -5.32 -6.64 57.49
CA LEU A 485 -5.03 -7.00 56.10
C LEU A 485 -5.20 -5.81 55.16
N ALA A 486 -6.25 -5.00 55.33
CA ALA A 486 -6.46 -3.78 54.56
C ALA A 486 -5.30 -2.78 54.74
N LEU A 487 -4.87 -2.55 55.98
CA LEU A 487 -3.73 -1.68 56.27
C LEU A 487 -2.42 -2.25 55.74
N LYS A 488 -2.23 -3.58 55.84
CA LYS A 488 -1.06 -4.26 55.28
C LYS A 488 -0.98 -4.04 53.77
N GLY A 489 -2.10 -4.19 53.06
CA GLY A 489 -2.19 -3.96 51.62
C GLY A 489 -1.91 -2.49 51.24
N LEU A 490 -2.47 -1.54 52.00
CA LEU A 490 -2.21 -0.11 51.80
C LEU A 490 -0.72 0.24 51.95
N ILE A 491 -0.06 -0.27 53.00
CA ILE A 491 1.38 -0.03 53.23
C ILE A 491 2.21 -0.69 52.14
N GLN A 492 1.91 -1.94 51.78
CA GLN A 492 2.61 -2.65 50.72
C GLN A 492 2.51 -1.89 49.39
N MET A 493 1.35 -1.33 49.06
CA MET A 493 1.16 -0.55 47.84
C MET A 493 1.85 0.82 47.89
N SER A 494 1.89 1.46 49.05
CA SER A 494 2.45 2.80 49.22
C SER A 494 3.97 2.81 49.34
N THR A 495 4.57 1.76 49.94
CA THR A 495 6.02 1.73 50.24
C THR A 495 6.76 0.52 49.66
N GLY A 496 6.06 -0.49 49.13
CA GLY A 496 6.65 -1.74 48.69
C GLY A 496 7.05 -2.70 49.83
N GLU A 497 6.85 -2.31 51.10
CA GLU A 497 7.28 -3.10 52.25
C GLU A 497 6.13 -3.92 52.85
N THR A 498 6.40 -5.18 53.19
CA THR A 498 5.44 -6.02 53.91
C THR A 498 5.72 -6.00 55.41
N LYS A 499 4.81 -5.43 56.21
CA LYS A 499 4.93 -5.36 57.68
C LYS A 499 3.84 -6.18 58.38
N LYS A 500 4.15 -6.69 59.58
CA LYS A 500 3.10 -7.20 60.48
C LYS A 500 2.33 -6.02 61.03
N ILE A 501 1.02 -6.05 60.86
CA ILE A 501 0.12 -5.01 61.32
C ILE A 501 -0.62 -5.51 62.55
N TYR A 502 -0.81 -4.61 63.51
CA TYR A 502 -1.69 -4.78 64.64
C TYR A 502 -2.52 -3.50 64.78
N LEU A 503 -3.84 -3.65 64.89
CA LEU A 503 -4.77 -2.54 65.15
C LEU A 503 -5.33 -2.66 66.57
N ASN A 504 -5.47 -1.53 67.25
CA ASN A 504 -6.05 -1.46 68.59
C ASN A 504 -7.44 -0.80 68.53
N HIS A 505 -8.41 -1.54 67.98
CA HIS A 505 -9.80 -1.11 67.87
C HIS A 505 -10.74 -2.31 68.07
N GLU A 506 -11.90 -2.11 68.71
CA GLU A 506 -12.87 -3.18 69.00
C GLU A 506 -13.39 -3.87 67.72
N ASP A 507 -13.65 -3.08 66.69
CA ASP A 507 -14.14 -3.53 65.37
C ASP A 507 -13.02 -3.94 64.38
N LYS A 508 -11.76 -4.16 64.81
CA LYS A 508 -10.65 -4.43 63.88
C LYS A 508 -10.82 -5.69 63.00
N ASN A 509 -11.59 -6.67 63.49
CA ASN A 509 -11.88 -7.93 62.79
C ASN A 509 -13.13 -7.81 61.89
N LYS A 510 -13.71 -6.62 61.73
CA LYS A 510 -14.76 -6.41 60.75
C LYS A 510 -14.16 -6.46 59.35
N GLU A 511 -14.93 -7.00 58.43
CA GLU A 511 -14.51 -7.30 57.08
C GLU A 511 -15.22 -6.36 56.11
N MET A 512 -14.45 -5.72 55.23
CA MET A 512 -15.00 -4.87 54.16
C MET A 512 -15.24 -5.74 52.93
N ASP A 513 -16.33 -5.56 52.19
CA ASP A 513 -16.56 -6.42 51.01
C ASP A 513 -15.50 -6.17 49.93
N ILE A 514 -15.26 -4.90 49.57
CA ILE A 514 -14.27 -4.51 48.56
C ILE A 514 -13.50 -3.28 49.04
N TYR A 515 -12.17 -3.34 48.92
CA TYR A 515 -11.29 -2.21 49.19
C TYR A 515 -10.32 -1.95 48.02
N MET A 516 -10.42 -0.74 47.47
CA MET A 516 -9.66 -0.27 46.32
C MET A 516 -8.92 1.02 46.64
N LEU A 517 -7.89 1.35 45.85
CA LEU A 517 -7.27 2.68 45.89
C LEU A 517 -6.89 3.21 44.51
N ARG A 518 -6.65 4.52 44.44
CA ARG A 518 -6.13 5.23 43.27
C ARG A 518 -4.76 5.83 43.58
N GLN A 519 -3.80 5.65 42.68
CA GLN A 519 -2.50 6.32 42.72
C GLN A 519 -2.38 7.42 41.66
N ASP A 520 -1.58 8.45 41.93
CA ASP A 520 -1.14 9.41 40.93
C ASP A 520 0.02 8.85 40.06
N HIS A 521 0.49 9.62 39.09
CA HIS A 521 1.61 9.23 38.22
C HIS A 521 2.95 9.05 38.96
N MET A 522 3.07 9.56 40.18
CA MET A 522 4.25 9.39 41.04
C MET A 522 4.11 8.18 41.98
N GLY A 523 2.97 7.48 41.95
CA GLY A 523 2.69 6.32 42.80
C GLY A 523 2.10 6.66 44.17
N ASN A 524 1.80 7.93 44.45
CA ASN A 524 1.21 8.32 45.73
C ASN A 524 -0.28 8.01 45.75
N VAL A 525 -0.78 7.46 46.86
CA VAL A 525 -2.21 7.23 47.05
C VAL A 525 -2.93 8.57 47.12
N THR A 526 -3.99 8.72 46.33
CA THR A 526 -4.81 9.93 46.26
C THR A 526 -6.21 9.70 46.81
N GLU A 527 -6.73 8.48 46.67
CA GLU A 527 -8.07 8.11 47.08
C GLU A 527 -8.14 6.62 47.43
N ASN A 528 -8.85 6.32 48.51
CA ASN A 528 -9.19 4.99 49.00
C ASN A 528 -10.71 4.83 48.88
N VAL A 529 -11.15 3.69 48.35
CA VAL A 529 -12.57 3.40 48.13
C VAL A 529 -12.95 2.09 48.79
N VAL A 530 -13.95 2.14 49.66
CA VAL A 530 -14.54 0.95 50.30
C VAL A 530 -15.95 0.77 49.78
N VAL A 531 -16.30 -0.42 49.33
CA VAL A 531 -17.65 -0.74 48.87
C VAL A 531 -18.22 -1.83 49.77
N GLU A 532 -19.40 -1.59 50.32
CA GLU A 532 -20.23 -2.56 51.04
C GLU A 532 -21.44 -2.90 50.15
N LEU A 533 -21.65 -4.19 49.89
CA LEU A 533 -22.64 -4.72 48.97
C LEU A 533 -23.70 -5.50 49.74
N LYS A 534 -24.97 -5.27 49.40
CA LYS A 534 -26.09 -6.04 49.96
C LYS A 534 -26.83 -6.84 48.91
N ARG A 535 -27.21 -8.06 49.27
CA ARG A 535 -28.01 -8.94 48.40
C ARG A 535 -29.41 -8.36 48.17
N PRO A 536 -30.11 -8.75 47.10
CA PRO A 536 -31.37 -8.11 46.69
C PRO A 536 -32.49 -8.18 47.74
N THR A 537 -32.44 -9.18 48.62
CA THR A 537 -33.43 -9.39 49.69
C THR A 537 -33.24 -8.44 50.88
N VAL A 538 -32.08 -7.79 51.01
CA VAL A 538 -31.77 -6.86 52.10
C VAL A 538 -32.05 -5.43 51.66
N THR A 539 -32.90 -4.73 52.41
CA THR A 539 -33.16 -3.29 52.22
C THR A 539 -32.10 -2.46 52.92
N LEU A 540 -31.68 -1.36 52.31
CA LEU A 540 -30.75 -0.43 52.93
C LEU A 540 -31.49 0.45 53.96
N GLY A 541 -31.06 0.39 55.22
CA GLY A 541 -31.55 1.22 56.31
C GLY A 541 -30.43 1.60 57.30
N GLU A 542 -30.82 2.13 58.46
CA GLU A 542 -29.92 2.63 59.49
C GLU A 542 -28.81 1.63 59.88
N GLU A 543 -29.15 0.34 59.99
CA GLU A 543 -28.19 -0.71 60.33
C GLU A 543 -27.05 -0.82 59.29
N GLN A 544 -27.39 -0.85 58.00
CA GLN A 544 -26.43 -0.99 56.91
C GLN A 544 -25.57 0.28 56.78
N LEU A 545 -26.17 1.48 56.94
CA LEU A 545 -25.39 2.71 56.97
C LEU A 545 -24.47 2.77 58.21
N SER A 546 -24.94 2.30 59.37
CA SER A 546 -24.12 2.22 60.57
C SER A 546 -22.93 1.28 60.39
N GLN A 547 -23.06 0.21 59.59
CA GLN A 547 -21.95 -0.68 59.27
C GLN A 547 -20.83 0.07 58.54
N VAL A 548 -21.17 0.85 57.51
CA VAL A 548 -20.18 1.67 56.78
C VAL A 548 -19.59 2.79 57.66
N LYS A 549 -20.42 3.45 58.49
CA LYS A 549 -19.94 4.44 59.47
C LYS A 549 -18.97 3.80 60.48
N LYS A 550 -19.14 2.52 60.86
CA LYS A 550 -18.17 1.79 61.70
C LYS A 550 -16.83 1.62 61.02
N TYR A 551 -16.80 1.23 59.74
CA TYR A 551 -15.55 1.11 58.99
C TYR A 551 -14.78 2.43 58.95
N MET A 552 -15.49 3.52 58.66
CA MET A 552 -14.91 4.85 58.70
C MET A 552 -14.31 5.18 60.08
N ARG A 553 -14.96 4.79 61.18
CA ARG A 553 -14.40 4.98 62.53
C ARG A 553 -13.14 4.15 62.78
N VAL A 554 -13.09 2.90 62.35
CA VAL A 554 -11.88 2.06 62.46
C VAL A 554 -10.73 2.71 61.69
N ILE A 555 -10.97 3.12 60.44
CA ILE A 555 -9.99 3.79 59.58
C ILE A 555 -9.48 5.07 60.25
N LYS A 556 -10.38 5.92 60.75
CA LYS A 556 -10.02 7.18 61.43
C LYS A 556 -9.25 6.98 62.74
N SER A 557 -9.36 5.81 63.37
CA SER A 557 -8.70 5.53 64.66
C SER A 557 -7.20 5.28 64.55
N ASP A 558 -6.68 5.04 63.33
CA ASP A 558 -5.27 4.75 63.11
C ASP A 558 -4.66 5.67 62.05
N ASP A 559 -3.70 6.48 62.47
CA ASP A 559 -3.03 7.49 61.62
C ASP A 559 -2.36 6.89 60.38
N ARG A 560 -2.03 5.58 60.38
CA ARG A 560 -1.40 4.93 59.22
C ARG A 560 -2.34 4.81 58.02
N PHE A 561 -3.66 4.94 58.21
CA PHE A 561 -4.63 5.05 57.13
C PHE A 561 -4.85 6.50 56.65
N ASN A 562 -4.50 7.50 57.47
CA ASN A 562 -4.96 8.87 57.31
C ASN A 562 -3.76 9.82 57.09
N SER A 563 -3.55 10.17 55.82
CA SER A 563 -2.69 11.30 55.42
C SER A 563 -3.57 12.46 54.97
N ASP A 564 -3.14 13.70 55.22
CA ASP A 564 -3.89 14.92 54.90
C ASP A 564 -4.26 15.06 53.41
N SER A 565 -3.51 14.39 52.53
CA SER A 565 -3.70 14.43 51.07
C SER A 565 -4.57 13.29 50.52
N VAL A 566 -5.04 12.37 51.36
CA VAL A 566 -5.72 11.14 50.93
C VAL A 566 -7.21 11.23 51.21
N LYS A 567 -8.02 10.93 50.19
CA LYS A 567 -9.48 10.88 50.30
C LYS A 567 -9.95 9.46 50.59
N TRP A 568 -11.05 9.34 51.33
CA TRP A 568 -11.75 8.10 51.64
C TRP A 568 -13.20 8.20 51.19
N THR A 569 -13.57 7.36 50.24
CA THR A 569 -14.91 7.27 49.68
C THR A 569 -15.53 5.92 50.06
N TYR A 570 -16.70 5.93 50.66
CA TYR A 570 -17.42 4.71 51.05
C TYR A 570 -18.70 4.59 50.26
N TYR A 571 -18.95 3.44 49.66
CA TYR A 571 -20.19 3.12 48.95
C TYR A 571 -20.96 2.05 49.71
N LEU A 572 -22.25 2.29 49.93
CA LEU A 572 -23.20 1.26 50.32
C LEU A 572 -24.14 0.99 49.15
N VAL A 573 -24.17 -0.23 48.64
CA VAL A 573 -24.93 -0.59 47.43
C VAL A 573 -25.96 -1.68 47.71
N GLY A 574 -27.17 -1.51 47.23
CA GLY A 574 -28.25 -2.51 47.36
C GLY A 574 -29.40 -2.26 46.39
N ASN A 575 -30.50 -3.00 46.52
CA ASN A 575 -31.60 -2.89 45.55
C ASN A 575 -32.59 -1.76 45.85
N LYS A 576 -32.83 -1.49 47.13
CA LYS A 576 -33.89 -0.58 47.58
C LYS A 576 -33.66 -0.11 49.01
N PHE A 577 -34.20 1.06 49.32
CA PHE A 577 -34.25 1.59 50.68
C PHE A 577 -35.39 0.92 51.46
N ASN A 578 -35.28 0.94 52.78
CA ASN A 578 -36.37 0.55 53.66
C ASN A 578 -37.54 1.55 53.58
N SER A 579 -38.72 1.16 54.05
CA SER A 579 -39.94 1.97 53.88
C SER A 579 -40.10 3.10 54.90
N ASN A 580 -39.16 3.29 55.82
CA ASN A 580 -39.29 4.26 56.92
C ASN A 580 -38.75 5.66 56.58
N GLY A 581 -38.22 5.87 55.37
CA GLY A 581 -37.74 7.17 54.89
C GLY A 581 -36.40 7.62 55.48
N TYR A 582 -35.72 6.77 56.26
CA TYR A 582 -34.47 7.12 56.93
C TYR A 582 -33.36 7.49 55.91
N MET A 583 -33.18 6.66 54.88
CA MET A 583 -32.15 6.88 53.86
C MET A 583 -32.42 8.13 53.03
N GLU A 584 -33.68 8.32 52.63
CA GLU A 584 -34.12 9.51 51.91
C GLU A 584 -33.87 10.78 52.73
N GLY A 585 -34.11 10.73 54.04
CA GLY A 585 -33.80 11.81 54.97
C GLY A 585 -32.31 12.14 55.03
N GLU A 586 -31.44 11.13 55.16
CA GLU A 586 -29.99 11.33 55.16
C GLU A 586 -29.48 11.95 53.84
N ILE A 587 -30.03 11.52 52.69
CA ILE A 587 -29.67 12.07 51.36
C ILE A 587 -30.12 13.53 51.24
N GLU A 588 -31.39 13.83 51.54
CA GLU A 588 -31.91 15.21 51.42
C GLU A 588 -31.16 16.15 52.37
N GLY A 589 -30.78 15.68 53.56
CA GLY A 589 -29.97 16.44 54.52
C GLY A 589 -28.59 16.85 54.00
N HIS A 590 -28.04 16.17 52.99
CA HIS A 590 -26.72 16.45 52.42
C HIS A 590 -26.77 17.02 51.00
N LYS A 591 -27.95 17.33 50.48
CA LYS A 591 -28.15 17.84 49.12
C LYS A 591 -27.46 19.17 48.82
N SER A 592 -27.23 20.01 49.83
CA SER A 592 -26.53 21.29 49.69
C SER A 592 -25.09 21.16 49.20
N TRP A 593 -24.49 19.98 49.29
CA TRP A 593 -23.16 19.68 48.78
C TRP A 593 -23.13 19.46 47.26
N GLY A 594 -24.28 19.38 46.59
CA GLY A 594 -24.38 19.25 45.14
C GLY A 594 -23.99 17.88 44.59
N GLU A 595 -23.81 16.89 45.47
CA GLU A 595 -23.40 15.53 45.11
C GLU A 595 -24.57 14.56 45.29
N GLN A 596 -24.89 13.79 44.26
CA GLN A 596 -25.98 12.82 44.30
C GLN A 596 -25.61 11.66 45.22
N HIS A 597 -26.61 11.11 45.92
CA HIS A 597 -26.48 9.92 46.78
C HIS A 597 -25.58 10.08 48.02
N LEU A 598 -25.06 11.28 48.28
CA LEU A 598 -24.25 11.58 49.46
C LEU A 598 -25.12 11.55 50.72
N VAL A 599 -24.67 10.84 51.76
CA VAL A 599 -25.34 10.78 53.07
C VAL A 599 -24.46 11.22 54.23
N HIS A 600 -23.18 11.47 53.96
CA HIS A 600 -22.23 11.89 54.98
C HIS A 600 -20.99 12.52 54.35
N SER A 601 -20.53 13.65 54.89
CA SER A 601 -19.23 14.22 54.55
C SER A 601 -18.57 14.84 55.78
N GLU A 602 -17.30 14.52 56.01
CA GLU A 602 -16.50 15.03 57.13
C GLU A 602 -15.08 15.42 56.69
N ALA A 603 -14.36 16.10 57.58
CA ALA A 603 -12.95 16.49 57.42
C ALA A 603 -12.67 17.23 56.09
N ASN A 604 -13.42 18.31 55.84
CA ASN A 604 -13.35 19.11 54.60
C ASN A 604 -13.56 18.28 53.31
N GLY A 605 -14.29 17.17 53.40
CA GLY A 605 -14.57 16.30 52.26
C GLY A 605 -13.56 15.17 52.06
N ASN A 606 -12.63 14.97 53.00
CA ASN A 606 -11.70 13.84 52.97
C ASN A 606 -12.38 12.50 53.26
N HIS A 607 -13.51 12.48 53.97
CA HIS A 607 -14.32 11.27 54.13
C HIS A 607 -15.73 11.51 53.62
N LYS A 608 -16.21 10.64 52.74
CA LYS A 608 -17.56 10.72 52.16
C LYS A 608 -18.23 9.36 52.08
N ILE A 609 -19.52 9.30 52.43
CA ILE A 609 -20.33 8.08 52.30
C ILE A 609 -21.45 8.33 51.30
N TYR A 610 -21.58 7.43 50.32
CA TYR A 610 -22.63 7.42 49.32
C TYR A 610 -23.47 6.15 49.44
N VAL A 611 -24.78 6.28 49.21
CA VAL A 611 -25.72 5.15 49.22
C VAL A 611 -26.38 5.02 47.86
N LEU A 612 -26.05 3.95 47.14
CA LEU A 612 -26.46 3.72 45.76
C LEU A 612 -27.45 2.55 45.67
N LYS A 613 -28.42 2.66 44.76
CA LYS A 613 -29.16 1.49 44.29
C LYS A 613 -28.40 0.87 43.12
N TRP A 614 -28.54 -0.44 42.93
CA TRP A 614 -28.02 -1.12 41.73
C TRP A 614 -28.55 -0.48 40.43
N SER A 615 -29.79 0.02 40.43
CA SER A 615 -30.33 0.80 39.30
C SER A 615 -29.47 2.03 38.99
N ASP A 616 -28.97 2.73 40.01
CA ASP A 616 -28.18 3.95 39.84
C ASP A 616 -26.83 3.62 39.19
N VAL A 617 -26.18 2.53 39.62
CA VAL A 617 -24.92 2.02 39.04
C VAL A 617 -25.11 1.66 37.57
N PHE A 618 -26.21 0.96 37.23
CA PHE A 618 -26.48 0.55 35.86
C PHE A 618 -26.87 1.71 34.95
N ASP A 619 -27.61 2.69 35.45
CA ASP A 619 -28.00 3.88 34.70
C ASP A 619 -26.80 4.79 34.42
N GLU A 620 -25.85 4.90 35.37
CA GLU A 620 -24.58 5.57 35.12
C GLU A 620 -23.77 4.87 34.03
N PHE A 621 -23.65 3.54 34.09
CA PHE A 621 -22.98 2.77 33.04
C PHE A 621 -23.65 2.96 31.67
N ALA A 622 -24.97 2.86 31.61
CA ALA A 622 -25.75 3.02 30.38
C ALA A 622 -25.56 4.42 29.78
N ARG A 623 -25.61 5.49 30.60
CA ARG A 623 -25.37 6.86 30.12
C ARG A 623 -23.97 7.01 29.53
N LYS A 624 -22.93 6.52 30.23
CA LYS A 624 -21.52 6.61 29.78
C LYS A 624 -21.28 5.88 28.46
N HIS A 625 -21.98 4.78 28.20
CA HIS A 625 -21.69 3.90 27.06
C HIS A 625 -22.76 3.92 25.96
N SER A 626 -23.91 4.56 26.16
CA SER A 626 -25.06 4.56 25.24
C SER A 626 -24.70 4.86 23.78
N TYR A 627 -23.88 5.88 23.54
CA TYR A 627 -23.43 6.26 22.20
C TYR A 627 -22.62 5.14 21.52
N LEU A 628 -21.73 4.49 22.27
CA LEU A 628 -20.93 3.36 21.77
C LEU A 628 -21.81 2.13 21.53
N MET A 629 -22.77 1.85 22.42
CA MET A 629 -23.71 0.72 22.26
C MET A 629 -24.52 0.82 20.97
N ASP A 630 -25.10 2.00 20.70
CA ASP A 630 -25.93 2.25 19.53
C ASP A 630 -25.16 2.03 18.22
N LYS A 631 -23.87 2.43 18.21
CA LYS A 631 -22.99 2.24 17.06
C LYS A 631 -22.55 0.79 16.89
N LEU A 632 -22.20 0.09 17.97
CA LEU A 632 -21.71 -1.28 17.90
C LEU A 632 -22.78 -2.29 17.46
N LYS A 633 -24.07 -1.88 17.39
CA LYS A 633 -25.20 -2.78 17.12
C LYS A 633 -25.10 -4.06 17.93
N THR A 634 -24.65 -3.94 19.17
CA THR A 634 -24.36 -5.09 20.03
C THR A 634 -25.61 -5.95 20.07
N LYS A 635 -25.48 -7.21 19.64
CA LYS A 635 -26.62 -8.06 19.32
C LYS A 635 -27.64 -8.07 20.46
N GLU A 636 -28.92 -7.96 20.12
CA GLU A 636 -30.05 -8.21 21.03
C GLU A 636 -29.90 -9.55 21.78
N GLU A 637 -29.18 -10.52 21.20
CA GLU A 637 -28.83 -11.81 21.82
C GLU A 637 -28.13 -11.67 23.20
N ILE A 638 -27.24 -10.69 23.40
CA ILE A 638 -26.56 -10.47 24.69
C ILE A 638 -27.56 -10.03 25.77
N TRP A 639 -28.62 -9.33 25.36
CA TRP A 639 -29.64 -8.79 26.26
C TRP A 639 -30.70 -9.82 26.66
N LEU A 640 -30.73 -10.98 25.98
CA LEU A 640 -31.77 -12.00 26.12
C LEU A 640 -31.29 -13.31 26.74
N GLN A 641 -29.98 -13.47 26.99
CA GLN A 641 -29.46 -14.63 27.69
C GLN A 641 -29.97 -14.62 29.13
N LYS A 642 -30.64 -15.71 29.51
CA LYS A 642 -31.03 -16.04 30.88
C LYS A 642 -30.34 -17.31 31.30
N HIS A 643 -29.92 -17.36 32.56
CA HIS A 643 -29.27 -18.51 33.16
C HIS A 643 -30.23 -19.24 34.09
N ALA A 644 -29.99 -20.53 34.34
CA ALA A 644 -30.87 -21.34 35.19
C ALA A 644 -30.58 -21.15 36.68
N SER A 645 -29.41 -20.62 37.04
CA SER A 645 -28.99 -20.39 38.42
C SER A 645 -28.01 -19.22 38.54
N ALA A 646 -27.88 -18.68 39.76
CA ALA A 646 -26.92 -17.61 40.03
C ALA A 646 -25.46 -18.03 39.78
N ASP A 647 -25.10 -19.29 40.07
CA ASP A 647 -23.76 -19.83 39.82
C ASP A 647 -23.42 -19.84 38.32
N GLU A 648 -24.39 -20.22 37.47
CA GLU A 648 -24.21 -20.16 36.01
C GLU A 648 -24.01 -18.74 35.49
N VAL A 649 -24.70 -17.75 36.07
CA VAL A 649 -24.47 -16.34 35.71
C VAL A 649 -23.03 -15.96 36.05
N VAL A 650 -22.56 -16.32 37.25
CA VAL A 650 -21.21 -16.01 37.73
C VAL A 650 -20.16 -16.63 36.80
N ASP A 651 -20.25 -17.92 36.52
CA ASP A 651 -19.31 -18.63 35.66
C ASP A 651 -19.26 -18.06 34.23
N ALA A 652 -20.39 -17.57 33.72
CA ALA A 652 -20.47 -16.99 32.38
C ALA A 652 -19.75 -15.63 32.25
N ILE A 653 -19.62 -14.87 33.33
CA ILE A 653 -19.10 -13.49 33.29
C ILE A 653 -17.89 -13.23 34.17
N LYS A 654 -17.48 -14.15 35.04
CA LYS A 654 -16.40 -13.93 36.02
C LYS A 654 -15.04 -13.62 35.38
N GLU A 655 -14.69 -14.29 34.28
CA GLU A 655 -13.43 -14.10 33.56
C GLU A 655 -13.68 -13.71 32.11
N ASN A 656 -13.24 -12.51 31.71
CA ASN A 656 -13.38 -11.98 30.36
C ASN A 656 -12.38 -10.84 30.09
N ALA A 657 -12.47 -10.16 28.94
CA ALA A 657 -11.53 -9.09 28.58
C ALA A 657 -11.63 -7.82 29.47
N ALA A 658 -12.69 -7.70 30.27
CA ALA A 658 -12.93 -6.63 31.24
C ALA A 658 -12.60 -7.01 32.68
N THR A 659 -12.09 -8.22 32.93
CA THR A 659 -11.57 -8.62 34.23
C THR A 659 -10.35 -7.77 34.57
N MET A 660 -10.33 -7.22 35.78
CA MET A 660 -9.26 -6.36 36.27
C MET A 660 -8.19 -7.18 37.01
N GLU A 661 -7.05 -6.56 37.30
CA GLU A 661 -5.95 -7.20 38.02
C GLU A 661 -6.38 -7.74 39.40
N PRO A 662 -5.85 -8.90 39.82
CA PRO A 662 -6.19 -9.53 41.10
C PRO A 662 -5.73 -8.70 42.31
N PRO A 663 -6.26 -8.97 43.51
CA PRO A 663 -5.92 -8.23 44.71
C PRO A 663 -4.45 -8.41 45.12
N ILE A 664 -3.82 -7.35 45.61
CA ILE A 664 -2.43 -7.36 46.10
C ILE A 664 -2.24 -8.37 47.24
N ILE A 665 -3.22 -8.42 48.15
CA ILE A 665 -3.27 -9.42 49.21
C ILE A 665 -4.28 -10.50 48.82
N PRO A 666 -3.83 -11.70 48.40
CA PRO A 666 -4.71 -12.77 47.97
C PRO A 666 -5.52 -13.37 49.13
N LYS A 667 -6.66 -14.02 48.83
CA LYS A 667 -7.49 -14.75 49.81
C LYS A 667 -6.60 -15.73 50.59
N LYS A 668 -6.68 -15.73 51.93
CA LYS A 668 -6.06 -16.80 52.72
C LYS A 668 -6.68 -18.12 52.27
N ALA A 669 -5.86 -19.07 51.84
CA ALA A 669 -6.33 -20.43 51.58
C ALA A 669 -7.00 -20.95 52.86
N THR A 670 -8.31 -21.20 52.79
CA THR A 670 -9.06 -21.89 53.84
C THR A 670 -8.37 -23.24 54.10
N ARG A 671 -7.93 -23.44 55.35
CA ARG A 671 -7.47 -24.73 55.84
C ARG A 671 -8.65 -25.63 56.15
#